data_AF-K6VHJ7-F1
#
_entry.id   AF-K6VHJ7-F1
#
_cell.length_a   1.000
_cell.length_b   1.000
_cell.length_c   1.000
_cell.angle_alpha   90.00
_cell.angle_beta   90.00
_cell.angle_gamma   90.00
#
_symmetry.space_group_name_H-M   'P 1'
#
loop_
_entity.id
_entity.type
_entity.pdbx_description
1 polymer ?
#
loop_
_entity_poly.entity_id
_entity_poly.type
_entity_poly.pdbx_seq_one_letter_code
_entity_poly.pdbx_strand_id
1 'polypeptide(L)'
;MHGDLPPRPPLPSALLRRPVSRRGFLAGTLLGGGLLGLGLAGCSGPPAPTAPSPSLTPVPLGPSWAPKPATIGGLRCLATQEGETIRLHTVSGDATFWSGINLGSTTPGHSPGELAITAEDYRRWFGLMRDAGVRVLRIYTIHPPHMYQVLAEHNEANPEHPLYLVHGIYLPNESYLDSHDLFSAESTEAMVEEVRDASAAVHGTLRRAPVQGRASGTWSTDVSRWLAGWIVGVEWDPVATDASDRLNADRPAHRGTYFSSGPQATPTERWIAARMDELAGYEAAAGISVPMALANWPTTDPLTHPDEPLEREDLVGVDANHVIASDAWPGGTFASYHAYPYYPDFQRWQPSYRNDPSGDPYRAYLQDLKRHHAGMPLLVTEFGVPSSLGSAHIGTLGRDQGHHTEPQAMGMNADMLRMFKEIGLGGGMLFAWNSEWFKFTWNTLPRHAVVDSERRSLWHDVLTNEQHFGLLADDPVRAGQRTVHEAREGLTAVVLDHDASWVHLTLAYSQPLDAPVTLGFDIVPGAGLGLPGLGAQQRFDVEVRCDPVAGTARTRIRAELDPLLLDGLPDGSVPAPDPDGWRLQRMTLNRPFPARGAAPAREAELLDIGNLVRADDAAALSGTTGDTLSTWAITPAGDDGLTRIHLRMPWGLLALGDPSSLTAVVPKNKLPQAVQIERIAVAVAGGNATATTPVAFDIRWEGWNKAVYTERIKTGAQTFADALAQTSMLG
;
A
#
# COMPACT_ATOMS: atom_id res chain seq x y z
N MET A 1 -4.68 -6.22 -4.36
CA MET A 1 -3.82 -6.59 -5.50
C MET A 1 -2.73 -7.60 -5.13
N HIS A 2 -3.10 -8.87 -5.00
CA HIS A 2 -2.18 -10.01 -4.81
C HIS A 2 -1.94 -10.81 -6.11
N GLY A 3 -2.39 -10.27 -7.24
CA GLY A 3 -2.56 -10.95 -8.53
C GLY A 3 -1.30 -11.40 -9.25
N ASP A 4 -0.15 -11.59 -8.60
CA ASP A 4 1.00 -12.21 -9.25
C ASP A 4 1.95 -13.02 -8.34
N LEU A 5 1.42 -13.48 -7.20
CA LEU A 5 2.15 -14.42 -6.36
C LEU A 5 2.21 -15.80 -7.06
N PRO A 6 3.40 -16.37 -7.31
CA PRO A 6 3.49 -17.77 -7.67
C PRO A 6 2.90 -18.64 -6.53
N PRO A 7 2.39 -19.85 -6.82
CA PRO A 7 1.91 -20.75 -5.77
C PRO A 7 3.00 -20.94 -4.72
N ARG A 8 2.63 -20.85 -3.44
CA ARG A 8 3.55 -21.13 -2.31
C ARG A 8 4.25 -22.46 -2.60
N PRO A 9 5.60 -22.53 -2.58
CA PRO A 9 6.28 -23.81 -2.71
C PRO A 9 5.82 -24.71 -1.54
N PRO A 10 5.62 -26.02 -1.77
CA PRO A 10 5.18 -26.92 -0.71
C PRO A 10 6.20 -26.90 0.43
N LEU A 11 5.74 -26.55 1.63
CA LEU A 11 6.52 -26.75 2.85
C LEU A 11 6.92 -28.23 2.90
N PRO A 12 8.21 -28.57 3.10
CA PRO A 12 8.61 -29.94 3.30
C PRO A 12 7.89 -30.50 4.54
N SER A 13 6.94 -31.39 4.29
CA SER A 13 6.15 -32.10 5.28
C SER A 13 6.98 -33.18 5.97
N ALA A 14 7.96 -32.80 6.77
CA ALA A 14 8.59 -33.67 7.74
C ALA A 14 9.42 -32.83 8.73
N LEU A 15 8.82 -32.39 9.84
CA LEU A 15 9.45 -32.20 11.16
C LEU A 15 8.51 -31.55 12.20
N LEU A 16 7.26 -31.98 12.29
CA LEU A 16 6.37 -31.59 13.40
C LEU A 16 5.59 -32.79 13.95
N ARG A 17 6.30 -33.77 14.50
CA ARG A 17 5.74 -34.70 15.50
C ARG A 17 6.83 -35.19 16.45
N ARG A 18 7.01 -34.51 17.58
CA ARG A 18 7.44 -35.15 18.84
C ARG A 18 6.69 -34.53 20.02
N PRO A 19 6.02 -35.34 20.87
CA PRO A 19 5.32 -34.82 22.04
C PRO A 19 6.30 -34.62 23.18
N VAL A 20 6.29 -33.44 23.81
CA VAL A 20 7.05 -33.20 25.05
C VAL A 20 6.19 -33.63 26.23
N SER A 21 6.62 -34.70 26.90
CA SER A 21 6.00 -35.21 28.13
C SER A 21 6.38 -34.36 29.35
N ARG A 22 5.38 -34.00 30.16
CA ARG A 22 5.54 -33.43 31.51
C ARG A 22 6.17 -34.45 32.47
N ARG A 23 7.24 -34.00 33.16
CA ARG A 23 7.82 -34.41 34.47
C ARG A 23 9.28 -33.90 34.41
N GLY A 24 9.81 -33.00 35.22
CA GLY A 24 9.52 -32.53 36.57
C GLY A 24 10.86 -32.56 37.30
N PHE A 25 11.37 -31.44 37.81
CA PHE A 25 12.24 -31.44 39.00
C PHE A 25 12.36 -30.04 39.62
N LEU A 26 12.21 -30.04 40.94
CA LEU A 26 12.32 -28.94 41.89
C LEU A 26 13.79 -28.60 42.20
N ALA A 27 13.94 -27.41 42.80
CA ALA A 27 14.91 -27.03 43.86
C ALA A 27 16.08 -26.13 43.45
N GLY A 28 16.19 -25.00 44.18
CA GLY A 28 17.43 -24.22 44.25
C GLY A 28 17.29 -22.75 44.62
N THR A 29 16.60 -22.41 45.71
CA THR A 29 16.55 -21.06 46.30
C THR A 29 17.81 -20.80 47.16
N LEU A 30 18.45 -19.63 47.03
CA LEU A 30 18.76 -18.63 48.10
C LEU A 30 20.07 -17.82 47.94
N LEU A 31 19.87 -16.50 48.04
CA LEU A 31 20.60 -15.48 48.81
C LEU A 31 21.91 -14.81 48.31
N GLY A 32 21.82 -13.47 48.29
CA GLY A 32 22.90 -12.48 48.33
C GLY A 32 22.60 -11.34 47.34
N GLY A 33 22.19 -10.12 47.68
CA GLY A 33 22.38 -9.34 48.90
C GLY A 33 23.13 -8.04 48.56
N GLY A 34 22.40 -7.04 48.05
CA GLY A 34 22.64 -5.58 48.19
C GLY A 34 23.92 -4.94 47.65
N LEU A 35 23.75 -3.94 46.76
CA LEU A 35 24.33 -2.60 46.94
C LEU A 35 23.74 -1.60 45.93
N LEU A 36 23.23 -0.48 46.47
CA LEU A 36 22.78 0.71 45.76
C LEU A 36 23.96 1.40 45.04
N GLY A 37 23.72 1.85 43.81
CA GLY A 37 24.50 2.88 43.13
C GLY A 37 23.57 3.78 42.34
N LEU A 38 23.29 4.98 42.87
CA LEU A 38 22.64 6.09 42.18
C LEU A 38 23.54 6.59 41.03
N GLY A 39 22.96 6.76 39.84
CA GLY A 39 23.66 7.29 38.67
C GLY A 39 22.72 7.72 37.55
N LEU A 40 22.07 8.87 37.78
CA LEU A 40 21.60 9.86 36.79
C LEU A 40 20.72 9.40 35.62
N ALA A 41 19.45 9.78 35.72
CA ALA A 41 18.51 9.93 34.63
C ALA A 41 19.09 10.79 33.49
N GLY A 42 19.25 10.19 32.32
CA GLY A 42 19.29 10.90 31.04
C GLY A 42 17.88 10.86 30.44
N CYS A 43 17.10 11.90 30.69
CA CYS A 43 15.86 12.14 29.97
C CYS A 43 16.20 12.34 28.50
N SER A 44 15.91 11.36 27.65
CA SER A 44 15.72 11.60 26.22
C SER A 44 14.46 12.46 26.08
N GLY A 45 14.66 13.76 25.84
CA GLY A 45 13.60 14.73 25.66
C GLY A 45 12.69 14.39 24.47
N PRO A 46 11.55 15.08 24.35
CA PRO A 46 10.68 14.94 23.18
C PRO A 46 11.47 15.23 21.90
N PRO A 47 11.18 14.55 20.78
CA PRO A 47 11.83 14.84 19.52
C PRO A 47 11.70 16.33 19.17
N ALA A 48 12.76 16.88 18.58
CA ALA A 48 12.82 18.27 18.11
C ALA A 48 11.63 18.55 17.15
N PRO A 49 11.09 19.79 17.16
CA PRO A 49 9.98 20.14 16.29
C PRO A 49 10.40 19.96 14.84
N THR A 50 9.73 19.04 14.15
CA THR A 50 9.75 18.95 12.69
C THR A 50 9.34 20.29 12.11
N ALA A 51 10.03 20.72 11.04
CA ALA A 51 9.60 21.88 10.25
C ALA A 51 8.11 21.73 9.91
N PRO A 52 7.32 22.82 9.89
CA PRO A 52 5.89 22.72 9.61
C PRO A 52 5.71 22.10 8.22
N SER A 53 5.21 20.87 8.21
CA SER A 53 4.60 20.25 7.04
C SER A 53 3.67 21.26 6.35
N PRO A 54 3.56 21.27 5.01
CA PRO A 54 2.52 22.07 4.37
C PRO A 54 1.19 21.71 5.01
N SER A 55 0.64 22.66 5.77
CA SER A 55 -0.63 22.48 6.44
C SER A 55 -1.69 22.41 5.35
N LEU A 56 -2.45 21.33 5.32
CA LEU A 56 -3.67 21.28 4.54
C LEU A 56 -4.53 22.49 4.92
N THR A 57 -4.93 23.30 3.93
CA THR A 57 -5.85 24.40 4.20
C THR A 57 -7.24 23.80 4.30
N PRO A 58 -7.97 23.97 5.42
CA PRO A 58 -9.30 23.40 5.56
C PRO A 58 -10.20 23.84 4.40
N VAL A 59 -10.79 22.87 3.70
CA VAL A 59 -11.68 23.18 2.58
C VAL A 59 -13.02 23.72 3.09
N PRO A 60 -13.70 24.60 2.33
CA PRO A 60 -15.04 25.04 2.67
C PRO A 60 -15.99 23.83 2.74
N LEU A 61 -16.62 23.62 3.90
CA LEU A 61 -17.43 22.42 4.12
C LEU A 61 -18.82 22.46 3.43
N GLY A 62 -19.24 23.65 2.97
CA GLY A 62 -20.48 23.84 2.23
C GLY A 62 -21.73 23.77 3.13
N PRO A 63 -22.92 23.43 2.57
CA PRO A 63 -24.14 23.27 3.35
C PRO A 63 -24.05 22.08 4.32
N SER A 64 -24.95 22.04 5.32
CA SER A 64 -24.96 20.99 6.34
C SER A 64 -25.23 19.61 5.75
N TRP A 65 -24.33 18.67 6.03
CA TRP A 65 -24.45 17.23 5.80
C TRP A 65 -25.00 16.51 7.04
N ALA A 66 -25.71 17.19 7.95
CA ALA A 66 -26.31 16.51 9.09
C ALA A 66 -27.27 15.38 8.63
N PRO A 67 -27.28 14.21 9.29
CA PRO A 67 -28.08 13.06 8.86
C PRO A 67 -29.58 13.35 8.91
N LYS A 68 -30.31 13.04 7.84
CA LYS A 68 -31.79 13.12 7.78
C LYS A 68 -32.36 11.83 7.18
N PRO A 69 -32.27 10.70 7.90
CA PRO A 69 -32.71 9.41 7.34
C PRO A 69 -34.21 9.43 7.00
N ALA A 70 -34.57 8.73 5.92
CA ALA A 70 -35.95 8.47 5.55
C ALA A 70 -36.52 7.29 6.34
N THR A 71 -37.84 7.20 6.50
CA THR A 71 -38.49 6.00 7.04
C THR A 71 -39.26 5.31 5.91
N ILE A 72 -38.81 4.10 5.55
CA ILE A 72 -39.37 3.32 4.44
C ILE A 72 -39.61 1.90 4.96
N GLY A 73 -40.83 1.36 4.78
CA GLY A 73 -41.15 0.01 5.27
C GLY A 73 -41.00 -0.18 6.79
N GLY A 74 -41.01 0.90 7.58
CA GLY A 74 -40.77 0.86 9.03
C GLY A 74 -39.29 0.87 9.43
N LEU A 75 -38.37 0.88 8.47
CA LEU A 75 -36.92 0.95 8.69
C LEU A 75 -36.40 2.36 8.45
N ARG A 76 -35.44 2.77 9.29
CA ARG A 76 -34.72 4.04 9.15
C ARG A 76 -33.60 3.88 8.12
N CYS A 77 -33.69 4.61 7.02
CA CYS A 77 -32.77 4.54 5.89
C CYS A 77 -31.93 5.81 5.83
N LEU A 78 -30.66 5.75 6.23
CA LEU A 78 -29.73 6.88 6.11
C LEU A 78 -29.32 7.11 4.65
N ALA A 79 -29.22 6.02 3.91
CA ALA A 79 -29.00 6.03 2.48
C ALA A 79 -29.96 5.04 1.79
N THR A 80 -30.23 5.28 0.53
CA THR A 80 -31.07 4.43 -0.33
C THR A 80 -30.54 4.38 -1.74
N GLN A 81 -30.97 3.36 -2.48
CA GLN A 81 -30.77 3.24 -3.91
C GLN A 81 -32.08 3.53 -4.65
N GLU A 82 -32.04 4.40 -5.66
CA GLU A 82 -33.14 4.65 -6.59
C GLU A 82 -32.64 4.54 -8.04
N GLY A 83 -32.94 3.42 -8.70
CA GLY A 83 -32.35 3.10 -10.01
C GLY A 83 -30.82 3.08 -9.91
N GLU A 84 -30.14 3.81 -10.81
CA GLU A 84 -28.67 3.93 -10.83
C GLU A 84 -28.13 4.97 -9.84
N THR A 85 -28.98 5.62 -9.05
CA THR A 85 -28.57 6.67 -8.12
C THR A 85 -28.50 6.15 -6.70
N ILE A 86 -27.32 6.24 -6.10
CA ILE A 86 -27.16 6.12 -4.64
C ILE A 86 -27.49 7.47 -4.00
N ARG A 87 -28.20 7.47 -2.87
CA ARG A 87 -28.58 8.71 -2.16
C ARG A 87 -28.23 8.59 -0.69
N LEU A 88 -27.47 9.55 -0.18
CA LEU A 88 -27.27 9.75 1.26
C LEU A 88 -28.15 10.92 1.71
N HIS A 89 -29.07 10.66 2.63
CA HIS A 89 -30.10 11.63 3.02
C HIS A 89 -29.57 12.61 4.08
N THR A 90 -29.41 13.87 3.71
CA THR A 90 -28.96 14.94 4.61
C THR A 90 -30.03 16.02 4.81
N VAL A 91 -29.84 16.87 5.82
CA VAL A 91 -30.76 18.00 6.06
C VAL A 91 -30.80 19.01 4.91
N SER A 92 -29.73 19.09 4.12
CA SER A 92 -29.61 20.02 2.98
C SER A 92 -29.97 19.40 1.64
N GLY A 93 -30.42 18.13 1.61
CA GLY A 93 -30.73 17.39 0.39
C GLY A 93 -30.00 16.05 0.30
N ASP A 94 -30.27 15.31 -0.75
CA ASP A 94 -29.63 14.01 -0.97
C ASP A 94 -28.26 14.19 -1.64
N ALA A 95 -27.21 13.62 -1.04
CA ALA A 95 -25.90 13.53 -1.69
C ALA A 95 -25.87 12.29 -2.58
N THR A 96 -25.64 12.52 -3.89
CA THR A 96 -25.69 11.46 -4.93
C THR A 96 -24.33 10.98 -5.39
N PHE A 97 -23.24 11.59 -4.89
CA PHE A 97 -21.87 11.18 -5.13
C PHE A 97 -21.12 11.06 -3.81
N TRP A 98 -20.65 9.86 -3.50
CA TRP A 98 -19.94 9.57 -2.26
C TRP A 98 -18.44 9.69 -2.47
N SER A 99 -17.89 10.87 -2.14
CA SER A 99 -16.44 11.07 -2.13
C SER A 99 -15.87 10.71 -0.76
N GLY A 100 -14.93 9.77 -0.74
CA GLY A 100 -14.41 9.22 0.51
C GLY A 100 -12.96 8.81 0.47
N ILE A 101 -12.54 8.19 1.57
CA ILE A 101 -11.20 7.65 1.75
C ILE A 101 -11.27 6.32 2.50
N ASN A 102 -10.35 5.43 2.14
CA ASN A 102 -10.16 4.15 2.80
C ASN A 102 -9.20 4.27 3.98
N LEU A 103 -9.49 3.58 5.07
CA LEU A 103 -8.65 3.49 6.25
C LEU A 103 -8.41 2.03 6.62
N GLY A 104 -7.15 1.61 6.54
CA GLY A 104 -6.68 0.32 7.04
C GLY A 104 -6.53 0.30 8.56
N SER A 105 -5.90 -0.75 9.08
CA SER A 105 -5.71 -0.98 10.52
C SER A 105 -4.29 -0.76 11.03
N THR A 106 -3.38 -0.26 10.18
CA THR A 106 -1.93 -0.28 10.46
C THR A 106 -1.30 1.09 10.64
N THR A 107 -0.23 1.08 11.43
CA THR A 107 0.80 2.13 11.51
C THR A 107 2.17 1.48 11.28
N PRO A 108 3.22 2.23 10.92
CA PRO A 108 4.56 1.69 10.76
C PRO A 108 5.01 0.80 11.92
N GLY A 109 5.66 -0.31 11.59
CA GLY A 109 6.11 -1.31 12.56
C GLY A 109 5.07 -2.36 12.96
N HIS A 110 3.85 -2.32 12.42
CA HIS A 110 2.78 -3.26 12.78
C HIS A 110 2.14 -3.95 11.56
N SER A 111 1.74 -5.21 11.76
CA SER A 111 0.92 -6.01 10.84
C SER A 111 -0.58 -5.68 11.01
N PRO A 112 -1.43 -5.87 9.97
CA PRO A 112 -2.87 -5.58 10.03
C PRO A 112 -3.63 -6.18 11.21
N GLY A 113 -3.25 -7.39 11.61
CA GLY A 113 -3.86 -8.12 12.71
C GLY A 113 -3.55 -7.58 14.11
N GLU A 114 -2.58 -6.67 14.24
CA GLU A 114 -2.22 -6.03 15.52
C GLU A 114 -3.13 -4.85 15.85
N LEU A 115 -3.77 -4.23 14.84
CA LEU A 115 -4.72 -3.13 14.99
C LEU A 115 -4.15 -1.95 15.80
N ALA A 116 -2.95 -1.51 15.40
CA ALA A 116 -2.09 -0.65 16.20
C ALA A 116 -2.55 0.81 16.31
N ILE A 117 -3.52 1.25 15.51
CA ILE A 117 -4.01 2.64 15.50
C ILE A 117 -4.64 2.97 16.86
N THR A 118 -4.10 4.00 17.53
CA THR A 118 -4.56 4.40 18.86
C THR A 118 -5.79 5.32 18.79
N ALA A 119 -6.47 5.51 19.93
CA ALA A 119 -7.56 6.49 20.03
C ALA A 119 -7.11 7.93 19.74
N GLU A 120 -5.85 8.25 20.02
CA GLU A 120 -5.26 9.57 19.73
C GLU A 120 -5.07 9.75 18.22
N ASP A 121 -4.59 8.71 17.53
CA ASP A 121 -4.43 8.71 16.08
C ASP A 121 -5.77 8.91 15.39
N TYR A 122 -6.80 8.12 15.73
CA TYR A 122 -8.14 8.32 15.17
C TYR A 122 -8.67 9.73 15.39
N ARG A 123 -8.50 10.29 16.59
CA ARG A 123 -9.04 11.63 16.91
C ARG A 123 -8.37 12.70 16.06
N ARG A 124 -7.05 12.60 15.89
CA ARG A 124 -6.27 13.50 15.05
C ARG A 124 -6.60 13.32 13.57
N TRP A 125 -6.66 12.08 13.10
CA TRP A 125 -6.96 11.75 11.72
C TRP A 125 -8.36 12.16 11.30
N PHE A 126 -9.39 11.95 12.12
CA PHE A 126 -10.75 12.41 11.80
C PHE A 126 -10.84 13.94 11.71
N GLY A 127 -10.09 14.66 12.55
CA GLY A 127 -9.92 16.12 12.42
C GLY A 127 -9.33 16.51 11.06
N LEU A 128 -8.22 15.88 10.67
CA LEU A 128 -7.55 16.13 9.39
C LEU A 128 -8.43 15.72 8.19
N MET A 129 -9.17 14.61 8.28
CA MET A 129 -10.13 14.17 7.26
C MET A 129 -11.23 15.21 7.04
N ARG A 130 -11.78 15.76 8.12
CA ARG A 130 -12.77 16.84 8.05
C ARG A 130 -12.19 18.07 7.36
N ASP A 131 -10.98 18.48 7.74
CA ASP A 131 -10.30 19.62 7.13
C ASP A 131 -9.98 19.36 5.64
N ALA A 132 -9.72 18.10 5.25
CA ALA A 132 -9.57 17.67 3.85
C ALA A 132 -10.87 17.62 3.04
N GLY A 133 -12.03 17.75 3.68
CA GLY A 133 -13.34 17.62 3.03
C GLY A 133 -13.79 16.19 2.80
N VAL A 134 -13.19 15.21 3.48
CA VAL A 134 -13.69 13.83 3.47
C VAL A 134 -15.12 13.80 4.01
N ARG A 135 -15.99 13.02 3.36
CA ARG A 135 -17.39 12.83 3.76
C ARG A 135 -17.69 11.39 4.15
N VAL A 136 -17.11 10.45 3.42
CA VAL A 136 -17.28 9.01 3.65
C VAL A 136 -15.95 8.38 4.01
N LEU A 137 -15.91 7.69 5.14
CA LEU A 137 -14.81 6.86 5.61
C LEU A 137 -15.18 5.39 5.37
N ARG A 138 -14.33 4.66 4.65
CA ARG A 138 -14.44 3.22 4.52
C ARG A 138 -13.39 2.51 5.38
N ILE A 139 -13.82 1.50 6.13
CA ILE A 139 -12.94 0.53 6.82
C ILE A 139 -13.18 -0.87 6.26
N TYR A 140 -12.19 -1.76 6.37
CA TYR A 140 -12.24 -3.11 5.77
C TYR A 140 -12.71 -4.18 6.75
N THR A 141 -12.45 -3.98 8.03
CA THR A 141 -12.69 -4.95 9.10
C THR A 141 -13.22 -4.24 10.34
N ILE A 142 -13.59 -5.01 11.37
CA ILE A 142 -13.89 -4.47 12.68
C ILE A 142 -12.61 -3.92 13.32
N HIS A 143 -12.52 -2.60 13.45
CA HIS A 143 -11.48 -1.92 14.21
C HIS A 143 -11.71 -2.01 15.74
N PRO A 144 -10.74 -1.67 16.59
CA PRO A 144 -10.91 -1.67 18.04
C PRO A 144 -12.07 -0.77 18.54
N PRO A 145 -12.64 -1.03 19.74
CA PRO A 145 -13.79 -0.28 20.26
C PRO A 145 -13.60 1.24 20.30
N HIS A 146 -12.37 1.70 20.58
CA HIS A 146 -12.06 3.12 20.65
C HIS A 146 -12.19 3.85 19.31
N MET A 147 -12.11 3.16 18.17
CA MET A 147 -12.36 3.77 16.86
C MET A 147 -13.82 4.29 16.79
N TYR A 148 -14.78 3.43 17.17
CA TYR A 148 -16.21 3.73 17.15
C TYR A 148 -16.56 4.83 18.16
N GLN A 149 -15.95 4.78 19.36
CA GLN A 149 -16.09 5.83 20.35
C GLN A 149 -15.61 7.18 19.81
N VAL A 150 -14.40 7.23 19.25
CA VAL A 150 -13.81 8.47 18.73
C VAL A 150 -14.56 8.99 17.51
N LEU A 151 -15.12 8.12 16.66
CA LEU A 151 -15.97 8.51 15.54
C LEU A 151 -17.26 9.19 16.04
N ALA A 152 -17.91 8.61 17.05
CA ALA A 152 -19.09 9.22 17.67
C ALA A 152 -18.77 10.58 18.29
N GLU A 153 -17.69 10.66 19.10
CA GLU A 153 -17.21 11.91 19.70
C GLU A 153 -16.96 12.98 18.63
N HIS A 154 -16.28 12.60 17.53
CA HIS A 154 -16.00 13.51 16.42
C HIS A 154 -17.30 14.01 15.75
N ASN A 155 -18.23 13.11 15.44
CA ASN A 155 -19.46 13.47 14.74
C ASN A 155 -20.45 14.25 15.62
N GLU A 156 -20.47 14.01 16.93
CA GLU A 156 -21.28 14.78 17.88
C GLU A 156 -20.73 16.20 18.09
N ALA A 157 -19.41 16.36 18.04
CA ALA A 157 -18.78 17.66 18.04
C ALA A 157 -18.95 18.41 16.70
N ASN A 158 -19.26 17.71 15.62
CA ASN A 158 -19.38 18.25 14.25
C ASN A 158 -20.71 17.84 13.59
N PRO A 159 -21.87 18.17 14.18
CA PRO A 159 -23.16 17.62 13.74
C PRO A 159 -23.57 18.06 12.34
N GLU A 160 -23.08 19.20 11.86
CA GLU A 160 -23.35 19.71 10.51
C GLU A 160 -22.50 19.01 9.43
N HIS A 161 -21.36 18.42 9.79
CA HIS A 161 -20.46 17.79 8.84
C HIS A 161 -19.84 16.51 9.44
N PRO A 162 -20.66 15.49 9.75
CA PRO A 162 -20.15 14.23 10.26
C PRO A 162 -19.37 13.47 9.18
N LEU A 163 -18.48 12.58 9.62
CA LEU A 163 -17.93 11.52 8.79
C LEU A 163 -18.92 10.35 8.77
N TYR A 164 -19.34 9.96 7.57
CA TYR A 164 -20.19 8.80 7.34
C TYR A 164 -19.34 7.53 7.20
N LEU A 165 -19.84 6.42 7.73
CA LEU A 165 -19.13 5.13 7.73
C LEU A 165 -19.66 4.21 6.64
N VAL A 166 -18.79 3.71 5.78
CA VAL A 166 -19.02 2.50 4.99
C VAL A 166 -18.21 1.38 5.63
N HIS A 167 -18.90 0.36 6.13
CA HIS A 167 -18.27 -0.69 6.92
C HIS A 167 -18.05 -1.94 6.06
N GLY A 168 -16.79 -2.37 5.99
CA GLY A 168 -16.36 -3.57 5.31
C GLY A 168 -16.41 -4.81 6.21
N ILE A 169 -16.88 -5.92 5.65
CA ILE A 169 -16.85 -7.23 6.30
C ILE A 169 -15.97 -8.15 5.46
N TYR A 170 -14.68 -8.16 5.79
CA TYR A 170 -13.69 -9.03 5.19
C TYR A 170 -13.83 -10.47 5.69
N LEU A 171 -13.62 -11.47 4.82
CA LEU A 171 -13.63 -12.88 5.20
C LEU A 171 -12.46 -13.18 6.15
N PRO A 172 -12.70 -13.61 7.41
CA PRO A 172 -11.60 -13.87 8.33
C PRO A 172 -10.69 -15.01 7.86
N ASN A 173 -9.38 -14.82 8.02
CA ASN A 173 -8.30 -15.80 7.76
C ASN A 173 -8.19 -16.32 6.33
N GLU A 174 -9.14 -16.00 5.43
CA GLU A 174 -9.16 -16.43 4.02
C GLU A 174 -8.99 -17.94 3.83
N SER A 175 -9.51 -18.75 4.76
CA SER A 175 -9.32 -20.22 4.76
C SER A 175 -9.77 -20.91 3.47
N TYR A 176 -10.66 -20.27 2.70
CA TYR A 176 -11.10 -20.75 1.39
C TYR A 176 -9.96 -20.81 0.35
N LEU A 177 -8.90 -20.02 0.51
CA LEU A 177 -7.71 -20.07 -0.35
C LEU A 177 -6.94 -21.37 -0.17
N ASP A 178 -6.94 -21.95 1.03
CA ASP A 178 -6.28 -23.23 1.29
C ASP A 178 -7.20 -24.42 0.97
N SER A 179 -8.50 -24.30 1.23
CA SER A 179 -9.47 -25.38 1.02
C SER A 179 -10.00 -25.46 -0.42
N HIS A 180 -9.92 -24.37 -1.17
CA HIS A 180 -10.61 -24.15 -2.45
C HIS A 180 -12.14 -24.41 -2.35
N ASP A 181 -12.74 -24.21 -1.18
CA ASP A 181 -14.16 -24.41 -0.92
C ASP A 181 -14.71 -23.32 0.01
N LEU A 182 -15.39 -22.33 -0.58
CA LEU A 182 -16.03 -21.25 0.15
C LEU A 182 -17.19 -21.74 1.05
N PHE A 183 -17.80 -22.87 0.69
CA PHE A 183 -18.88 -23.50 1.45
C PHE A 183 -18.38 -24.44 2.55
N SER A 184 -17.06 -24.54 2.73
CA SER A 184 -16.50 -25.29 3.86
C SER A 184 -17.05 -24.73 5.18
N ALA A 185 -17.17 -25.60 6.18
CA ALA A 185 -17.68 -25.20 7.50
C ALA A 185 -16.82 -24.07 8.09
N GLU A 186 -15.49 -24.16 7.96
CA GLU A 186 -14.57 -23.15 8.46
C GLU A 186 -14.81 -21.78 7.83
N SER A 187 -14.84 -21.67 6.50
CA SER A 187 -15.04 -20.39 5.82
C SER A 187 -16.45 -19.82 6.05
N THR A 188 -17.48 -20.67 6.03
CA THR A 188 -18.86 -20.23 6.22
C THR A 188 -19.11 -19.79 7.67
N GLU A 189 -18.70 -20.57 8.66
CA GLU A 189 -18.89 -20.23 10.09
C GLU A 189 -18.10 -18.98 10.46
N ALA A 190 -16.86 -18.82 9.96
CA ALA A 190 -16.06 -17.63 10.19
C ALA A 190 -16.75 -16.37 9.63
N MET A 191 -17.30 -16.44 8.42
CA MET A 191 -18.02 -15.31 7.84
C MET A 191 -19.33 -14.99 8.57
N VAL A 192 -20.13 -16.00 8.93
CA VAL A 192 -21.38 -15.81 9.69
C VAL A 192 -21.09 -15.13 11.03
N GLU A 193 -20.02 -15.54 11.72
CA GLU A 193 -19.59 -14.90 12.96
C GLU A 193 -19.17 -13.45 12.73
N GLU A 194 -18.37 -13.18 11.70
CA GLU A 194 -17.88 -11.82 11.42
C GLU A 194 -19.02 -10.89 10.99
N VAL A 195 -19.99 -11.37 10.21
CA VAL A 195 -21.21 -10.62 9.83
C VAL A 195 -22.00 -10.19 11.06
N ARG A 196 -22.29 -11.14 11.96
CA ARG A 196 -23.01 -10.85 13.20
C ARG A 196 -22.24 -9.86 14.07
N ASP A 197 -20.94 -10.07 14.23
CA ASP A 197 -20.12 -9.26 15.10
C ASP A 197 -19.89 -7.85 14.54
N ALA A 198 -19.82 -7.68 13.21
CA ALA A 198 -19.69 -6.37 12.58
C ALA A 198 -20.93 -5.51 12.82
N SER A 199 -22.11 -6.09 12.62
CA SER A 199 -23.39 -5.47 13.02
C SER A 199 -23.38 -5.12 14.52
N ALA A 200 -23.05 -6.06 15.39
CA ALA A 200 -22.96 -5.81 16.83
C ALA A 200 -21.93 -4.72 17.21
N ALA A 201 -20.81 -4.59 16.50
CA ALA A 201 -19.81 -3.55 16.72
C ALA A 201 -20.35 -2.16 16.36
N VAL A 202 -21.03 -2.03 15.21
CA VAL A 202 -21.68 -0.78 14.79
C VAL A 202 -22.77 -0.33 15.76
N HIS A 203 -23.57 -1.28 16.26
CA HIS A 203 -24.63 -1.01 17.23
C HIS A 203 -24.14 -0.89 18.68
N GLY A 204 -22.83 -0.99 18.93
CA GLY A 204 -22.27 -0.85 20.28
C GLY A 204 -22.73 -1.94 21.26
N THR A 205 -22.88 -3.17 20.79
CA THR A 205 -23.30 -4.33 21.59
C THR A 205 -22.34 -5.50 21.56
N LEU A 206 -21.28 -5.43 20.73
CA LEU A 206 -20.28 -6.49 20.63
C LEU A 206 -19.44 -6.59 21.90
N ARG A 207 -19.25 -7.82 22.38
CA ARG A 207 -18.19 -8.18 23.32
C ARG A 207 -17.41 -9.35 22.74
N ARG A 208 -16.12 -9.13 22.50
CA ARG A 208 -15.24 -10.12 21.84
C ARG A 208 -14.00 -10.36 22.70
N ALA A 209 -13.72 -11.64 22.99
CA ALA A 209 -12.49 -12.02 23.66
C ALA A 209 -11.28 -11.84 22.73
N PRO A 210 -10.06 -11.63 23.26
CA PRO A 210 -8.85 -11.56 22.44
C PRO A 210 -8.63 -12.82 21.61
N VAL A 211 -8.48 -12.63 20.30
CA VAL A 211 -8.06 -13.63 19.32
C VAL A 211 -6.99 -12.99 18.45
N GLN A 212 -5.89 -13.71 18.22
CA GLN A 212 -4.80 -13.18 17.38
C GLN A 212 -5.34 -12.78 16.00
N GLY A 213 -4.94 -11.60 15.52
CA GLY A 213 -5.37 -11.08 14.23
C GLY A 213 -6.75 -10.44 14.20
N ARG A 214 -7.49 -10.41 15.33
CA ARG A 214 -8.84 -9.83 15.40
C ARG A 214 -8.93 -8.78 16.49
N ALA A 215 -9.73 -7.75 16.23
CA ALA A 215 -10.06 -6.76 17.24
C ALA A 215 -10.76 -7.43 18.42
N SER A 216 -10.53 -6.92 19.63
CA SER A 216 -11.15 -7.45 20.84
C SER A 216 -11.50 -6.33 21.81
N GLY A 217 -12.35 -6.65 22.79
CA GLY A 217 -12.85 -5.70 23.78
C GLY A 217 -14.37 -5.65 23.83
N THR A 218 -14.89 -4.52 24.28
CA THR A 218 -16.33 -4.26 24.40
C THR A 218 -16.65 -3.00 23.60
N TRP A 219 -17.47 -3.14 22.57
CA TRP A 219 -18.05 -2.04 21.83
C TRP A 219 -19.32 -1.63 22.57
N SER A 220 -19.37 -0.37 23.01
CA SER A 220 -20.48 0.19 23.78
C SER A 220 -21.03 1.49 23.20
N THR A 221 -20.58 1.86 22.00
CA THR A 221 -20.95 3.09 21.31
C THR A 221 -21.67 2.74 20.02
N ASP A 222 -22.94 3.13 19.93
CA ASP A 222 -23.74 2.97 18.72
C ASP A 222 -23.37 4.08 17.71
N VAL A 223 -22.85 3.68 16.56
CA VAL A 223 -22.53 4.56 15.43
C VAL A 223 -23.47 4.36 14.23
N SER A 224 -24.52 3.54 14.37
CA SER A 224 -25.48 3.20 13.31
C SER A 224 -26.18 4.43 12.70
N ARG A 225 -26.25 5.55 13.44
CA ARG A 225 -26.76 6.83 12.94
C ARG A 225 -25.89 7.48 11.86
N TRP A 226 -24.65 7.03 11.67
CA TRP A 226 -23.72 7.50 10.62
C TRP A 226 -23.30 6.39 9.66
N LEU A 227 -23.85 5.18 9.79
CA LEU A 227 -23.61 4.09 8.85
C LEU A 227 -24.31 4.39 7.51
N ALA A 228 -23.54 4.63 6.47
CA ALA A 228 -24.01 4.89 5.11
C ALA A 228 -24.18 3.63 4.27
N GLY A 229 -23.40 2.57 4.52
CA GLY A 229 -23.52 1.32 3.78
C GLY A 229 -22.58 0.22 4.25
N TRP A 230 -22.77 -0.98 3.71
CA TRP A 230 -21.94 -2.15 3.95
C TRP A 230 -21.30 -2.66 2.66
N ILE A 231 -20.07 -3.17 2.76
CA ILE A 231 -19.40 -3.91 1.68
C ILE A 231 -18.96 -5.27 2.23
N VAL A 232 -19.47 -6.35 1.65
CA VAL A 232 -19.27 -7.72 2.13
C VAL A 232 -18.33 -8.47 1.20
N GLY A 233 -17.32 -9.15 1.73
CA GLY A 233 -16.42 -10.01 0.95
C GLY A 233 -15.01 -9.47 0.81
N VAL A 234 -14.28 -10.02 -0.16
CA VAL A 234 -12.85 -9.81 -0.39
C VAL A 234 -12.58 -9.56 -1.88
N GLU A 235 -11.33 -9.22 -2.23
CA GLU A 235 -10.85 -9.37 -3.60
C GLU A 235 -10.74 -10.88 -3.90
N TRP A 236 -11.77 -11.46 -4.53
CA TRP A 236 -11.89 -12.90 -4.74
C TRP A 236 -10.71 -13.46 -5.55
N ASP A 237 -10.06 -14.50 -5.05
CA ASP A 237 -9.04 -15.21 -5.82
C ASP A 237 -9.74 -16.01 -6.94
N PRO A 238 -9.36 -15.80 -8.21
CA PRO A 238 -10.08 -16.38 -9.34
C PRO A 238 -9.99 -17.91 -9.37
N VAL A 239 -8.85 -18.50 -8.95
CA VAL A 239 -8.61 -19.95 -9.02
C VAL A 239 -9.37 -20.67 -7.91
N ALA A 240 -9.32 -20.16 -6.68
CA ALA A 240 -10.08 -20.70 -5.56
C ALA A 240 -11.59 -20.55 -5.78
N THR A 241 -12.02 -19.44 -6.39
CA THR A 241 -13.42 -19.20 -6.75
C THR A 241 -13.94 -20.21 -7.79
N ASP A 242 -13.23 -20.38 -8.91
CA ASP A 242 -13.56 -21.38 -9.94
C ASP A 242 -13.62 -22.81 -9.36
N ALA A 243 -12.64 -23.18 -8.52
CA ALA A 243 -12.63 -24.47 -7.85
C ALA A 243 -13.82 -24.66 -6.90
N SER A 244 -14.13 -23.64 -6.08
CA SER A 244 -15.26 -23.64 -5.16
C SER A 244 -16.59 -23.75 -5.89
N ASP A 245 -16.76 -23.01 -6.99
CA ASP A 245 -17.98 -23.04 -7.81
C ASP A 245 -18.20 -24.40 -8.45
N ARG A 246 -17.16 -25.03 -9.00
CA ARG A 246 -17.29 -26.40 -9.53
C ARG A 246 -17.66 -27.41 -8.47
N LEU A 247 -17.07 -27.30 -7.28
CA LEU A 247 -17.36 -28.21 -6.16
C LEU A 247 -18.81 -28.05 -5.67
N ASN A 248 -19.37 -26.86 -5.78
CA ASN A 248 -20.66 -26.49 -5.21
C ASN A 248 -21.75 -26.22 -6.26
N ALA A 249 -21.60 -26.72 -7.50
CA ALA A 249 -22.52 -26.47 -8.61
C ALA A 249 -24.00 -26.80 -8.28
N ASP A 250 -24.20 -27.90 -7.53
CA ASP A 250 -25.53 -28.40 -7.12
C ASP A 250 -26.10 -27.70 -5.87
N ARG A 251 -25.39 -26.73 -5.27
CA ARG A 251 -25.91 -25.98 -4.11
C ARG A 251 -27.19 -25.24 -4.51
N PRO A 252 -28.28 -25.35 -3.72
CA PRO A 252 -29.53 -24.69 -4.06
C PRO A 252 -29.36 -23.16 -4.07
N ALA A 253 -30.21 -22.50 -4.85
CA ALA A 253 -30.31 -21.05 -4.82
C ALA A 253 -30.70 -20.55 -3.42
N HIS A 254 -30.08 -19.46 -2.97
CA HIS A 254 -30.48 -18.75 -1.76
C HIS A 254 -31.76 -17.93 -2.01
N ARG A 255 -32.71 -18.03 -1.08
CA ARG A 255 -34.02 -17.36 -1.06
C ARG A 255 -34.24 -16.74 0.31
N GLY A 256 -33.65 -15.57 0.52
CA GLY A 256 -33.74 -14.83 1.77
C GLY A 256 -34.91 -13.86 1.82
N THR A 257 -35.05 -13.19 2.95
CA THR A 257 -36.11 -12.18 3.16
C THR A 257 -35.74 -10.84 2.52
N TYR A 258 -34.47 -10.46 2.63
CA TYR A 258 -33.92 -9.17 2.22
C TYR A 258 -33.05 -9.32 0.97
N PHE A 259 -32.25 -10.38 0.89
CA PHE A 259 -31.42 -10.69 -0.27
C PHE A 259 -31.67 -12.10 -0.79
N SER A 260 -31.60 -12.27 -2.10
CA SER A 260 -31.75 -13.56 -2.76
C SER A 260 -30.77 -13.69 -3.91
N SER A 261 -30.38 -14.92 -4.20
CA SER A 261 -29.60 -15.21 -5.41
C SER A 261 -30.49 -15.24 -6.65
N GLY A 262 -30.06 -14.55 -7.70
CA GLY A 262 -30.70 -14.55 -9.01
C GLY A 262 -30.68 -15.93 -9.69
N PRO A 263 -31.45 -16.12 -10.77
CA PRO A 263 -31.53 -17.40 -11.47
C PRO A 263 -30.21 -17.84 -12.11
N GLN A 264 -29.35 -16.90 -12.47
CA GLN A 264 -28.05 -17.15 -13.10
C GLN A 264 -26.89 -17.15 -12.10
N ALA A 265 -27.19 -17.04 -10.80
CA ALA A 265 -26.16 -16.88 -9.78
C ALA A 265 -25.22 -18.10 -9.71
N THR A 266 -23.92 -17.87 -9.69
CA THR A 266 -22.88 -18.87 -9.39
C THR A 266 -22.98 -19.32 -7.94
N PRO A 267 -22.37 -20.47 -7.56
CA PRO A 267 -22.32 -20.87 -6.16
C PRO A 267 -21.71 -19.81 -5.23
N THR A 268 -20.64 -19.14 -5.65
CA THR A 268 -20.03 -18.03 -4.91
C THR A 268 -21.03 -16.89 -4.69
N GLU A 269 -21.76 -16.45 -5.73
CA GLU A 269 -22.78 -15.41 -5.60
C GLU A 269 -23.97 -15.86 -4.72
N ARG A 270 -24.36 -17.14 -4.77
CA ARG A 270 -25.38 -17.72 -3.86
C ARG A 270 -24.93 -17.66 -2.40
N TRP A 271 -23.64 -17.93 -2.16
CA TRP A 271 -23.04 -17.85 -0.83
C TRP A 271 -23.02 -16.41 -0.33
N ILE A 272 -22.60 -15.46 -1.17
CA ILE A 272 -22.58 -14.02 -0.85
C ILE A 272 -24.00 -13.51 -0.54
N ALA A 273 -24.99 -13.85 -1.38
CA ALA A 273 -26.38 -13.47 -1.16
C ALA A 273 -26.90 -13.92 0.22
N ALA A 274 -26.50 -15.12 0.67
CA ALA A 274 -26.86 -15.62 1.99
C ALA A 274 -26.21 -14.80 3.12
N ARG A 275 -24.94 -14.40 2.99
CA ARG A 275 -24.25 -13.56 3.99
C ARG A 275 -24.84 -12.14 4.04
N MET A 276 -25.22 -11.59 2.88
CA MET A 276 -25.88 -10.29 2.81
C MET A 276 -27.30 -10.34 3.41
N ASP A 277 -28.05 -11.42 3.21
CA ASP A 277 -29.37 -11.62 3.84
C ASP A 277 -29.28 -11.72 5.37
N GLU A 278 -28.27 -12.44 5.88
CA GLU A 278 -27.99 -12.53 7.32
C GLU A 278 -27.69 -11.16 7.93
N LEU A 279 -26.79 -10.39 7.29
CA LEU A 279 -26.46 -9.03 7.72
C LEU A 279 -27.70 -8.14 7.73
N ALA A 280 -28.46 -8.14 6.63
CA ALA A 280 -29.70 -7.38 6.50
C ALA A 280 -30.72 -7.76 7.59
N GLY A 281 -30.79 -9.04 7.97
CA GLY A 281 -31.61 -9.49 9.10
C GLY A 281 -31.21 -8.86 10.43
N TYR A 282 -29.92 -8.77 10.73
CA TYR A 282 -29.44 -8.11 11.96
C TYR A 282 -29.74 -6.60 11.95
N GLU A 283 -29.50 -5.94 10.82
CA GLU A 283 -29.74 -4.50 10.68
C GLU A 283 -31.24 -4.14 10.71
N ALA A 284 -32.09 -4.93 10.05
CA ALA A 284 -33.53 -4.78 10.11
C ALA A 284 -34.08 -4.99 11.52
N ALA A 285 -33.53 -5.95 12.27
CA ALA A 285 -33.90 -6.16 13.68
C ALA A 285 -33.50 -4.97 14.57
N ALA A 286 -32.44 -4.25 14.22
CA ALA A 286 -32.04 -2.98 14.83
C ALA A 286 -32.83 -1.76 14.28
N GLY A 287 -33.76 -1.98 13.34
CA GLY A 287 -34.65 -0.96 12.80
C GLY A 287 -34.04 -0.07 11.71
N ILE A 288 -32.93 -0.49 11.09
CA ILE A 288 -32.28 0.28 10.02
C ILE A 288 -32.19 -0.51 8.71
N SER A 289 -32.06 0.23 7.61
CA SER A 289 -31.72 -0.33 6.30
C SER A 289 -30.78 0.63 5.59
N VAL A 290 -29.71 0.10 4.99
CA VAL A 290 -28.72 0.89 4.24
C VAL A 290 -28.33 0.11 2.98
N PRO A 291 -27.81 0.77 1.93
CA PRO A 291 -27.28 0.08 0.77
C PRO A 291 -26.18 -0.92 1.17
N MET A 292 -26.26 -2.12 0.61
CA MET A 292 -25.25 -3.16 0.79
C MET A 292 -24.68 -3.59 -0.55
N ALA A 293 -23.38 -3.80 -0.62
CA ALA A 293 -22.68 -4.31 -1.79
C ALA A 293 -21.82 -5.52 -1.45
N LEU A 294 -21.41 -6.24 -2.49
CA LEU A 294 -20.31 -7.19 -2.41
C LEU A 294 -19.01 -6.54 -2.92
N ALA A 295 -17.88 -6.88 -2.31
CA ALA A 295 -16.58 -6.46 -2.81
C ALA A 295 -16.27 -7.17 -4.14
N ASN A 296 -15.78 -6.42 -5.12
CA ASN A 296 -15.26 -6.95 -6.37
C ASN A 296 -14.08 -6.09 -6.86
N TRP A 297 -13.36 -6.58 -7.87
CA TRP A 297 -12.18 -6.01 -8.48
C TRP A 297 -12.07 -6.53 -9.93
N PRO A 298 -11.35 -5.83 -10.83
CA PRO A 298 -11.30 -6.18 -12.25
C PRO A 298 -10.98 -7.66 -12.57
N THR A 299 -10.11 -8.30 -11.78
CA THR A 299 -9.74 -9.73 -11.94
C THR A 299 -10.93 -10.69 -11.89
N THR A 300 -12.00 -10.32 -11.18
CA THR A 300 -13.23 -11.13 -11.08
C THR A 300 -14.47 -10.33 -11.48
N ASP A 301 -14.30 -9.29 -12.28
CA ASP A 301 -15.42 -8.54 -12.81
C ASP A 301 -16.24 -9.38 -13.82
N PRO A 302 -17.53 -9.06 -14.05
CA PRO A 302 -18.41 -9.90 -14.85
C PRO A 302 -18.29 -9.67 -16.37
N LEU A 303 -17.42 -8.75 -16.82
CA LEU A 303 -17.18 -8.52 -18.23
C LEU A 303 -16.29 -9.64 -18.80
N THR A 304 -15.97 -9.56 -20.09
CA THR A 304 -15.06 -10.52 -20.73
C THR A 304 -13.94 -9.75 -21.40
N HIS A 305 -12.71 -10.16 -21.12
CA HIS A 305 -11.49 -9.46 -21.53
C HIS A 305 -10.61 -10.35 -22.42
N PRO A 306 -10.96 -10.54 -23.70
CA PRO A 306 -10.26 -11.46 -24.59
C PRO A 306 -8.79 -11.07 -24.88
N ASP A 307 -8.41 -9.83 -24.58
CA ASP A 307 -7.04 -9.30 -24.73
C ASP A 307 -6.24 -9.31 -23.41
N GLU A 308 -6.81 -9.87 -22.33
CA GLU A 308 -6.11 -10.12 -21.06
C GLU A 308 -5.11 -11.27 -21.23
N PRO A 309 -3.79 -11.02 -21.10
CA PRO A 309 -2.78 -12.06 -21.25
C PRO A 309 -2.88 -13.17 -20.20
N LEU A 310 -3.27 -12.84 -18.97
CA LEU A 310 -3.27 -13.76 -17.84
C LEU A 310 -4.64 -14.42 -17.71
N GLU A 311 -4.72 -15.72 -17.97
CA GLU A 311 -5.98 -16.48 -17.90
C GLU A 311 -6.71 -16.34 -16.57
N ARG A 312 -5.96 -16.26 -15.47
CA ARG A 312 -6.57 -16.09 -14.14
C ARG A 312 -7.27 -14.74 -13.97
N GLU A 313 -6.88 -13.70 -14.72
CA GLU A 313 -7.41 -12.34 -14.58
C GLU A 313 -8.72 -12.12 -15.34
N ASP A 314 -9.20 -13.14 -16.07
CA ASP A 314 -10.50 -13.17 -16.77
C ASP A 314 -11.11 -14.59 -16.65
N LEU A 315 -10.85 -15.28 -15.52
CA LEU A 315 -11.22 -16.69 -15.32
C LEU A 315 -12.66 -16.87 -14.83
N VAL A 316 -13.11 -15.99 -13.93
CA VAL A 316 -14.43 -16.04 -13.31
C VAL A 316 -15.02 -14.64 -13.23
N GLY A 317 -16.34 -14.53 -13.38
CA GLY A 317 -17.08 -13.31 -13.10
C GLY A 317 -17.91 -13.46 -11.83
N VAL A 318 -17.77 -12.52 -10.90
CA VAL A 318 -18.64 -12.39 -9.72
C VAL A 318 -19.55 -11.17 -9.91
N ASP A 319 -20.80 -11.40 -10.30
CA ASP A 319 -21.72 -10.36 -10.72
C ASP A 319 -22.65 -9.90 -9.59
N ALA A 320 -22.55 -8.62 -9.23
CA ALA A 320 -23.47 -7.99 -8.27
C ALA A 320 -24.94 -8.03 -8.74
N ASN A 321 -25.21 -8.09 -10.04
CA ASN A 321 -26.58 -8.21 -10.57
C ASN A 321 -27.23 -9.56 -10.23
N HIS A 322 -26.45 -10.55 -9.77
CA HIS A 322 -26.99 -11.84 -9.33
C HIS A 322 -27.35 -11.86 -7.84
N VAL A 323 -27.12 -10.78 -7.09
CA VAL A 323 -27.51 -10.65 -5.69
C VAL A 323 -28.61 -9.61 -5.55
N ILE A 324 -29.85 -10.08 -5.41
CA ILE A 324 -31.06 -9.27 -5.56
C ILE A 324 -31.59 -8.84 -4.20
N ALA A 325 -31.64 -7.53 -3.96
CA ALA A 325 -32.36 -6.94 -2.83
C ALA A 325 -33.89 -7.03 -3.07
N SER A 326 -34.66 -7.35 -2.04
CA SER A 326 -36.12 -7.35 -2.07
C SER A 326 -36.68 -6.00 -1.61
N ASP A 327 -37.98 -5.77 -1.84
CA ASP A 327 -38.70 -4.59 -1.32
C ASP A 327 -38.70 -4.50 0.22
N ALA A 328 -38.43 -5.61 0.91
CA ALA A 328 -38.27 -5.62 2.37
C ALA A 328 -36.94 -4.99 2.81
N TRP A 329 -36.02 -4.75 1.88
CA TRP A 329 -34.74 -4.09 2.09
C TRP A 329 -34.66 -2.73 1.35
N PRO A 330 -35.33 -1.68 1.87
CA PRO A 330 -35.47 -0.40 1.17
C PRO A 330 -34.16 0.37 0.98
N GLY A 331 -33.08 0.02 1.69
CA GLY A 331 -31.74 0.56 1.44
C GLY A 331 -31.19 0.16 0.06
N GLY A 332 -31.64 -0.97 -0.50
CA GLY A 332 -31.22 -1.46 -1.81
C GLY A 332 -29.77 -1.94 -1.85
N THR A 333 -29.17 -1.90 -3.04
CA THR A 333 -27.80 -2.39 -3.31
C THR A 333 -27.02 -1.47 -4.25
N PHE A 334 -25.72 -1.68 -4.37
CA PHE A 334 -24.85 -1.01 -5.32
C PHE A 334 -23.71 -1.94 -5.75
N ALA A 335 -23.15 -1.70 -6.93
CA ALA A 335 -21.97 -2.38 -7.42
C ALA A 335 -20.71 -1.68 -6.86
N SER A 336 -19.80 -2.43 -6.26
CA SER A 336 -18.62 -1.93 -5.56
C SER A 336 -17.35 -2.52 -6.15
N TYR A 337 -16.45 -1.67 -6.64
CA TYR A 337 -15.19 -2.10 -7.25
C TYR A 337 -13.96 -1.43 -6.66
N HIS A 338 -12.95 -2.25 -6.38
CA HIS A 338 -11.57 -1.80 -6.28
C HIS A 338 -11.00 -1.68 -7.69
N ALA A 339 -11.09 -0.49 -8.28
CA ALA A 339 -10.69 -0.26 -9.67
C ALA A 339 -9.46 0.64 -9.71
N TYR A 340 -8.33 0.05 -10.10
CA TYR A 340 -7.06 0.74 -10.25
C TYR A 340 -6.72 0.93 -11.74
N PRO A 341 -6.13 2.06 -12.15
CA PRO A 341 -6.01 2.45 -13.57
C PRO A 341 -4.87 1.76 -14.33
N TYR A 342 -4.24 0.75 -13.72
CA TYR A 342 -3.01 0.11 -14.19
C TYR A 342 -3.05 -1.41 -14.25
N TYR A 343 -4.01 -2.09 -13.61
CA TYR A 343 -4.09 -3.55 -13.58
C TYR A 343 -5.54 -4.02 -13.50
N PRO A 344 -5.94 -5.11 -14.20
CA PRO A 344 -5.16 -5.95 -15.12
C PRO A 344 -4.81 -5.29 -16.47
N ASP A 345 -4.07 -6.02 -17.29
CA ASP A 345 -3.46 -5.55 -18.52
C ASP A 345 -4.48 -5.26 -19.64
N PHE A 346 -5.66 -5.88 -19.59
CA PHE A 346 -6.75 -5.57 -20.54
C PHE A 346 -7.06 -4.07 -20.61
N GLN A 347 -6.93 -3.34 -19.49
CA GLN A 347 -7.18 -1.90 -19.45
C GLN A 347 -6.25 -1.13 -20.41
N ARG A 348 -5.00 -1.60 -20.55
CA ARG A 348 -4.04 -1.01 -21.47
C ARG A 348 -4.13 -1.56 -22.87
N TRP A 349 -4.59 -2.80 -23.04
CA TRP A 349 -4.33 -3.58 -24.25
C TRP A 349 -5.56 -3.88 -25.09
N GLN A 350 -6.73 -3.92 -24.48
CA GLN A 350 -7.98 -4.20 -25.17
C GLN A 350 -8.31 -3.08 -26.17
N PRO A 351 -8.42 -3.37 -27.48
CA PRO A 351 -8.62 -2.35 -28.51
C PRO A 351 -9.89 -1.52 -28.31
N SER A 352 -10.96 -2.08 -27.74
CA SER A 352 -12.20 -1.34 -27.46
C SER A 352 -12.00 -0.21 -26.44
N TYR A 353 -11.07 -0.37 -25.49
CA TYR A 353 -10.75 0.66 -24.50
C TYR A 353 -9.66 1.60 -25.00
N ARG A 354 -8.63 1.09 -25.68
CA ARG A 354 -7.54 1.91 -26.25
C ARG A 354 -8.02 2.91 -27.29
N ASN A 355 -9.00 2.52 -28.10
CA ASN A 355 -9.54 3.35 -29.18
C ASN A 355 -10.77 4.17 -28.74
N ASP A 356 -11.04 4.26 -27.43
CA ASP A 356 -12.12 5.08 -26.93
C ASP A 356 -11.93 6.55 -27.33
N PRO A 357 -12.98 7.25 -27.82
CA PRO A 357 -12.86 8.64 -28.27
C PRO A 357 -12.37 9.63 -27.20
N SER A 358 -12.50 9.32 -25.91
CA SER A 358 -11.97 10.16 -24.84
C SER A 358 -10.44 10.08 -24.70
N GLY A 359 -9.82 9.05 -25.29
CA GLY A 359 -8.39 8.77 -25.13
C GLY A 359 -8.01 8.21 -23.76
N ASP A 360 -8.99 7.87 -22.91
CA ASP A 360 -8.78 7.32 -21.56
C ASP A 360 -9.33 5.87 -21.48
N PRO A 361 -8.48 4.84 -21.63
CA PRO A 361 -8.92 3.45 -21.59
C PRO A 361 -9.50 3.03 -20.22
N TYR A 362 -9.02 3.62 -19.13
CA TYR A 362 -9.57 3.35 -17.80
C TYR A 362 -11.01 3.88 -17.68
N ARG A 363 -11.25 5.10 -18.20
CA ARG A 363 -12.61 5.66 -18.31
C ARG A 363 -13.52 4.76 -19.16
N ALA A 364 -13.02 4.23 -20.27
CA ALA A 364 -13.77 3.35 -21.15
C ALA A 364 -14.18 2.04 -20.47
N TYR A 365 -13.27 1.42 -19.71
CA TYR A 365 -13.55 0.25 -18.87
C TYR A 365 -14.64 0.55 -17.84
N LEU A 366 -14.52 1.65 -17.08
CA LEU A 366 -15.54 2.01 -16.08
C LEU A 366 -16.91 2.29 -16.70
N GLN A 367 -16.97 2.84 -17.90
CA GLN A 367 -18.23 3.02 -18.63
C GLN A 367 -18.81 1.70 -19.11
N ASP A 368 -17.98 0.71 -19.45
CA ASP A 368 -18.44 -0.64 -19.80
C ASP A 368 -19.02 -1.35 -18.60
N LEU A 369 -18.33 -1.25 -17.46
CA LEU A 369 -18.80 -1.76 -16.19
C LEU A 369 -20.11 -1.08 -15.76
N LYS A 370 -20.23 0.23 -15.96
CA LYS A 370 -21.47 0.97 -15.71
C LYS A 370 -22.63 0.48 -16.60
N ARG A 371 -22.36 0.19 -17.88
CA ARG A 371 -23.38 -0.35 -18.81
C ARG A 371 -23.84 -1.74 -18.38
N HIS A 372 -22.92 -2.58 -17.89
CA HIS A 372 -23.25 -3.90 -17.35
C HIS A 372 -24.18 -3.81 -16.14
N HIS A 373 -23.90 -2.87 -15.22
CA HIS A 373 -24.70 -2.61 -14.02
C HIS A 373 -25.89 -1.66 -14.26
N ALA A 374 -26.43 -1.58 -15.48
CA ALA A 374 -27.56 -0.70 -15.76
C ALA A 374 -28.76 -0.97 -14.82
N GLY A 375 -29.25 0.06 -14.16
CA GLY A 375 -30.27 -0.04 -13.10
C GLY A 375 -29.73 -0.19 -11.67
N MET A 376 -28.42 -0.31 -11.46
CA MET A 376 -27.74 -0.36 -10.17
C MET A 376 -26.67 0.74 -10.07
N PRO A 377 -26.52 1.45 -8.93
CA PRO A 377 -25.43 2.41 -8.77
C PRO A 377 -24.08 1.72 -8.80
N LEU A 378 -23.10 2.31 -9.48
CA LEU A 378 -21.71 1.83 -9.50
C LEU A 378 -20.82 2.79 -8.72
N LEU A 379 -20.11 2.28 -7.71
CA LEU A 379 -19.13 3.00 -6.92
C LEU A 379 -17.74 2.39 -7.11
N VAL A 380 -16.74 3.24 -7.31
CA VAL A 380 -15.33 2.83 -7.19
C VAL A 380 -14.92 3.00 -5.73
N THR A 381 -15.03 1.92 -4.96
CA THR A 381 -14.82 1.91 -3.50
C THR A 381 -13.35 1.80 -3.11
N GLU A 382 -12.47 1.63 -4.09
CA GLU A 382 -11.03 1.76 -3.93
C GLU A 382 -10.37 2.15 -5.25
N PHE A 383 -9.56 3.21 -5.25
CA PHE A 383 -8.75 3.65 -6.38
C PHE A 383 -7.54 4.46 -5.91
N GLY A 384 -6.55 4.61 -6.77
CA GLY A 384 -5.47 5.58 -6.57
C GLY A 384 -4.18 5.17 -7.28
N VAL A 385 -3.20 6.08 -7.29
CA VAL A 385 -1.81 5.78 -7.63
C VAL A 385 -0.89 6.21 -6.48
N PRO A 386 0.20 5.47 -6.20
CA PRO A 386 1.11 5.79 -5.11
C PRO A 386 2.23 6.75 -5.55
N SER A 387 2.82 7.44 -4.57
CA SER A 387 3.93 8.38 -4.76
C SER A 387 5.27 7.77 -4.33
N SER A 388 5.79 6.83 -5.11
CA SER A 388 7.02 6.07 -4.79
C SER A 388 8.08 6.21 -5.88
N LEU A 389 9.34 5.89 -5.55
CA LEU A 389 10.43 5.82 -6.52
C LEU A 389 10.25 4.62 -7.45
N GLY A 390 9.90 3.46 -6.89
CA GLY A 390 9.63 2.23 -7.63
C GLY A 390 8.24 2.21 -8.26
N SER A 391 8.03 1.26 -9.16
CA SER A 391 6.73 0.95 -9.74
C SER A 391 6.64 -0.57 -9.95
N ALA A 392 5.42 -1.08 -10.05
CA ALA A 392 5.16 -2.49 -10.29
C ALA A 392 4.28 -2.77 -11.50
N HIS A 393 3.80 -1.71 -12.16
CA HIS A 393 3.01 -1.82 -13.37
C HIS A 393 2.91 -0.48 -14.09
N ILE A 394 2.93 -0.51 -15.42
CA ILE A 394 2.60 0.67 -16.24
C ILE A 394 1.08 0.78 -16.32
N GLY A 395 0.56 1.99 -16.20
CA GLY A 395 -0.86 2.29 -16.29
C GLY A 395 -1.26 3.08 -17.53
N THR A 396 -2.53 3.44 -17.58
CA THR A 396 -3.09 4.28 -18.64
C THR A 396 -2.82 5.75 -18.36
N LEU A 397 -2.47 6.54 -19.39
CA LEU A 397 -2.19 7.98 -19.26
C LEU A 397 -1.14 8.35 -18.19
N GLY A 398 -0.16 7.46 -17.96
CA GLY A 398 0.87 7.65 -16.95
C GLY A 398 0.38 7.45 -15.52
N ARG A 399 -0.83 6.91 -15.30
CA ARG A 399 -1.34 6.51 -13.97
C ARG A 399 -0.75 5.16 -13.57
N ASP A 400 0.57 5.11 -13.47
CA ASP A 400 1.32 3.89 -13.19
C ASP A 400 1.08 3.41 -11.74
N GLN A 401 1.47 2.17 -11.43
CA GLN A 401 1.38 1.67 -10.06
C GLN A 401 2.45 2.27 -9.14
N GLY A 402 3.19 3.30 -9.58
CA GLY A 402 4.24 3.97 -8.82
C GLY A 402 5.04 4.90 -9.73
N HIS A 403 6.26 5.24 -9.32
CA HIS A 403 7.13 6.17 -10.06
C HIS A 403 6.54 7.58 -10.23
N HIS A 404 5.94 8.11 -9.15
CA HIS A 404 5.37 9.45 -9.11
C HIS A 404 5.88 10.24 -7.91
N THR A 405 6.05 11.55 -8.10
CA THR A 405 6.12 12.52 -7.00
C THR A 405 4.78 12.61 -6.27
N GLU A 406 4.78 13.10 -5.02
CA GLU A 406 3.53 13.31 -4.27
C GLU A 406 2.54 14.22 -5.01
N PRO A 407 2.96 15.37 -5.59
CA PRO A 407 2.05 16.24 -6.33
C PRO A 407 1.45 15.58 -7.58
N GLN A 408 2.25 14.77 -8.30
CA GLN A 408 1.76 14.02 -9.47
C GLN A 408 0.69 13.01 -9.06
N ALA A 409 0.96 12.18 -8.06
CA ALA A 409 0.02 11.18 -7.57
C ALA A 409 -1.29 11.82 -7.08
N MET A 410 -1.21 12.89 -6.29
CA MET A 410 -2.39 13.60 -5.80
C MET A 410 -3.19 14.27 -6.92
N GLY A 411 -2.52 14.80 -7.94
CA GLY A 411 -3.17 15.33 -9.14
C GLY A 411 -3.93 14.27 -9.92
N MET A 412 -3.30 13.12 -10.19
CA MET A 412 -3.94 11.99 -10.88
C MET A 412 -5.14 11.46 -10.10
N ASN A 413 -5.01 11.35 -8.77
CA ASN A 413 -6.12 10.92 -7.90
C ASN A 413 -7.28 11.92 -7.91
N ALA A 414 -6.99 13.22 -7.93
CA ALA A 414 -8.00 14.27 -8.02
C ALA A 414 -8.76 14.20 -9.35
N ASP A 415 -8.05 13.98 -10.45
CA ASP A 415 -8.64 13.90 -11.79
C ASP A 415 -9.50 12.64 -11.95
N MET A 416 -9.07 11.50 -11.43
CA MET A 416 -9.90 10.28 -11.40
C MET A 416 -11.20 10.49 -10.63
N LEU A 417 -11.15 11.13 -9.45
CA LEU A 417 -12.35 11.39 -8.64
C LEU A 417 -13.36 12.29 -9.39
N ARG A 418 -12.87 13.34 -10.06
CA ARG A 418 -13.72 14.21 -10.90
C ARG A 418 -14.32 13.43 -12.08
N MET A 419 -13.51 12.60 -12.73
CA MET A 419 -13.93 11.77 -13.86
C MET A 419 -15.04 10.79 -13.45
N PHE A 420 -14.97 10.17 -12.27
CA PHE A 420 -16.04 9.29 -11.77
C PHE A 420 -17.38 10.04 -11.67
N LYS A 421 -17.37 11.27 -11.15
CA LYS A 421 -18.57 12.11 -11.10
C LYS A 421 -19.05 12.49 -12.50
N GLU A 422 -18.14 12.84 -13.41
CA GLU A 422 -18.46 13.21 -14.80
C GLU A 422 -19.15 12.09 -15.58
N ILE A 423 -18.67 10.84 -15.45
CA ILE A 423 -19.29 9.69 -16.12
C ILE A 423 -20.50 9.13 -15.35
N GLY A 424 -20.89 9.80 -14.26
CA GLY A 424 -22.10 9.52 -13.47
C GLY A 424 -22.01 8.24 -12.65
N LEU A 425 -20.86 7.95 -12.05
CA LEU A 425 -20.74 6.95 -10.98
C LEU A 425 -21.32 7.50 -9.67
N GLY A 426 -21.65 6.61 -8.74
CA GLY A 426 -22.21 6.96 -7.43
C GLY A 426 -21.17 7.38 -6.38
N GLY A 427 -19.87 7.26 -6.66
CA GLY A 427 -18.82 7.62 -5.70
C GLY A 427 -17.43 7.13 -6.06
N GLY A 428 -16.46 7.62 -5.29
CA GLY A 428 -15.03 7.31 -5.37
C GLY A 428 -14.38 7.39 -4.00
N MET A 429 -13.68 6.33 -3.57
CA MET A 429 -12.97 6.30 -2.28
C MET A 429 -11.47 6.07 -2.48
N LEU A 430 -10.65 7.06 -2.11
CA LEU A 430 -9.20 6.99 -2.30
C LEU A 430 -8.58 5.90 -1.43
N PHE A 431 -7.69 5.11 -2.02
CA PHE A 431 -6.73 4.29 -1.28
C PHE A 431 -5.43 5.08 -1.13
N ALA A 432 -5.03 5.50 0.07
CA ALA A 432 -5.69 5.37 1.37
C ALA A 432 -5.43 6.60 2.26
N TRP A 433 -5.92 6.60 3.50
CA TRP A 433 -5.65 7.67 4.46
C TRP A 433 -4.16 7.82 4.77
N ASN A 434 -3.51 6.75 5.24
CA ASN A 434 -2.09 6.75 5.62
C ASN A 434 -1.28 5.71 4.82
N SER A 435 0.05 5.84 4.86
CA SER A 435 0.98 4.95 4.17
C SER A 435 1.21 3.68 4.98
N GLU A 436 1.18 2.51 4.35
CA GLU A 436 1.22 1.23 5.08
C GLU A 436 2.52 0.46 4.82
N TRP A 437 3.47 0.52 5.77
CA TRP A 437 4.81 -0.05 5.60
C TRP A 437 4.85 -1.58 5.49
N PHE A 438 3.84 -2.29 6.01
CA PHE A 438 3.80 -3.76 5.94
C PHE A 438 3.55 -4.28 4.51
N LYS A 439 3.03 -3.41 3.62
CA LYS A 439 2.66 -3.80 2.27
C LYS A 439 3.87 -4.19 1.42
N PHE A 440 3.59 -4.99 0.41
CA PHE A 440 4.58 -5.55 -0.50
C PHE A 440 4.02 -5.63 -1.90
N THR A 441 4.92 -5.68 -2.89
CA THR A 441 4.55 -5.87 -4.30
C THR A 441 5.28 -7.07 -4.88
N TRP A 442 4.73 -7.71 -5.91
CA TRP A 442 5.25 -8.96 -6.49
C TRP A 442 6.72 -8.87 -6.96
N ASN A 443 7.19 -7.70 -7.39
CA ASN A 443 8.53 -7.46 -7.93
C ASN A 443 9.57 -7.02 -6.87
N THR A 444 9.14 -6.75 -5.63
CA THR A 444 10.03 -6.47 -4.49
C THR A 444 9.96 -7.54 -3.41
N LEU A 445 8.82 -8.23 -3.27
CA LEU A 445 8.60 -9.27 -2.27
C LEU A 445 9.70 -10.35 -2.27
N PRO A 446 10.16 -10.90 -3.42
CA PRO A 446 11.23 -11.90 -3.42
C PRO A 446 12.51 -11.42 -2.73
N ARG A 447 12.77 -10.11 -2.76
CA ARG A 447 13.96 -9.48 -2.14
C ARG A 447 13.83 -9.44 -0.62
N HIS A 448 12.62 -9.23 -0.12
CA HIS A 448 12.30 -9.19 1.32
C HIS A 448 12.12 -10.59 1.92
N ALA A 449 11.88 -11.60 1.10
CA ALA A 449 11.68 -13.00 1.52
C ALA A 449 12.94 -13.70 2.08
N VAL A 450 13.96 -12.93 2.46
CA VAL A 450 15.15 -13.38 3.20
C VAL A 450 14.97 -13.35 4.71
N VAL A 451 13.89 -12.73 5.20
CA VAL A 451 13.54 -12.66 6.63
C VAL A 451 12.09 -13.07 6.88
N ASP A 452 11.74 -13.19 8.16
CA ASP A 452 10.36 -13.40 8.60
C ASP A 452 9.44 -12.28 8.07
N SER A 453 8.31 -12.66 7.49
CA SER A 453 7.32 -11.73 6.93
C SER A 453 6.78 -10.73 7.95
N GLU A 454 6.79 -11.06 9.24
CA GLU A 454 6.38 -10.17 10.34
C GLU A 454 7.32 -8.97 10.51
N ARG A 455 8.56 -9.03 9.98
CA ARG A 455 9.52 -7.91 10.06
C ARG A 455 9.29 -6.84 9.00
N ARG A 456 8.50 -7.10 7.96
CA ARG A 456 8.36 -6.20 6.79
C ARG A 456 7.88 -4.80 7.14
N SER A 457 7.10 -4.67 8.20
CA SER A 457 6.61 -3.38 8.69
C SER A 457 7.70 -2.51 9.33
N LEU A 458 8.90 -3.04 9.59
CA LEU A 458 9.97 -2.32 10.28
C LEU A 458 10.73 -1.34 9.39
N TRP A 459 10.62 -1.42 8.06
CA TRP A 459 11.29 -0.51 7.15
C TRP A 459 10.36 -0.04 6.03
N HIS A 460 10.73 1.06 5.39
CA HIS A 460 9.91 1.72 4.37
C HIS A 460 10.64 1.70 3.04
N ASP A 461 10.38 0.68 2.23
CA ASP A 461 11.06 0.49 0.96
C ASP A 461 10.43 1.38 -0.12
N VAL A 462 11.17 2.40 -0.53
CA VAL A 462 10.76 3.36 -1.57
C VAL A 462 10.69 2.74 -2.97
N LEU A 463 11.24 1.54 -3.16
CA LEU A 463 11.04 0.74 -4.36
C LEU A 463 9.73 -0.07 -4.32
N THR A 464 9.15 -0.27 -3.13
CA THR A 464 7.88 -1.00 -2.96
C THR A 464 6.73 -0.01 -2.94
N ASN A 465 6.14 0.21 -4.12
CA ASN A 465 5.10 1.21 -4.35
C ASN A 465 3.89 1.11 -3.39
N GLU A 466 3.51 -0.12 -2.99
CA GLU A 466 2.32 -0.38 -2.18
C GLU A 466 2.41 0.27 -0.78
N GLN A 467 3.61 0.64 -0.33
CA GLN A 467 3.82 1.32 0.95
C GLN A 467 3.57 2.85 0.89
N HIS A 468 3.17 3.40 -0.26
CA HIS A 468 3.17 4.85 -0.52
C HIS A 468 1.83 5.40 -1.05
N PHE A 469 0.71 4.75 -0.74
CA PHE A 469 -0.63 5.22 -1.17
C PHE A 469 -1.24 6.33 -0.31
N GLY A 470 -0.80 6.49 0.94
CA GLY A 470 -1.43 7.39 1.90
C GLY A 470 -1.53 8.84 1.41
N LEU A 471 -2.64 9.52 1.69
CA LEU A 471 -2.70 10.99 1.64
C LEU A 471 -1.83 11.60 2.76
N LEU A 472 -1.79 10.92 3.90
CA LEU A 472 -0.86 11.12 4.99
C LEU A 472 0.36 10.22 4.78
N ALA A 473 1.54 10.83 4.70
CA ALA A 473 2.81 10.14 4.69
C ALA A 473 3.24 9.78 6.12
N ASP A 474 3.67 8.54 6.30
CA ASP A 474 4.36 8.06 7.47
C ASP A 474 5.86 8.00 7.15
N ASP A 475 6.55 9.13 7.32
CA ASP A 475 7.95 9.33 6.91
C ASP A 475 8.93 8.78 7.97
N PRO A 476 10.00 8.08 7.59
CA PRO A 476 10.97 7.54 8.54
C PRO A 476 11.82 8.67 9.18
N VAL A 477 12.25 8.47 10.43
CA VAL A 477 13.12 9.43 11.13
C VAL A 477 14.60 9.10 10.94
N ARG A 478 15.39 10.12 10.62
CA ARG A 478 16.86 10.03 10.52
C ARG A 478 17.49 9.66 11.86
N ALA A 479 18.42 8.70 11.82
CA ALA A 479 19.16 8.24 12.98
C ALA A 479 20.16 9.28 13.50
N GLY A 480 20.65 10.15 12.62
CA GLY A 480 21.54 11.25 12.95
C GLY A 480 22.81 11.24 12.11
N GLN A 481 23.28 12.45 11.79
CA GLN A 481 24.48 12.64 10.97
C GLN A 481 25.75 12.35 11.76
N ARG A 482 26.73 11.75 11.08
CA ARG A 482 28.11 11.61 11.57
C ARG A 482 29.11 11.78 10.44
N THR A 483 30.24 12.38 10.75
CA THR A 483 31.36 12.48 9.81
C THR A 483 32.19 11.20 9.86
N VAL A 484 32.33 10.51 8.73
CA VAL A 484 33.08 9.23 8.61
C VAL A 484 34.43 9.38 7.90
N HIS A 485 34.69 10.56 7.35
CA HIS A 485 35.98 10.90 6.75
C HIS A 485 36.21 12.41 6.86
N GLU A 486 37.44 12.83 7.13
CA GLU A 486 37.88 14.22 7.14
C GLU A 486 39.27 14.38 6.52
N ALA A 487 39.47 15.43 5.73
CA ALA A 487 40.75 15.82 5.14
C ALA A 487 40.79 17.33 4.88
N ARG A 488 42.00 17.86 4.63
CA ARG A 488 42.20 19.30 4.37
C ARG A 488 41.91 19.71 2.93
N GLU A 489 42.16 18.84 1.97
CA GLU A 489 42.04 19.09 0.53
C GLU A 489 41.43 17.87 -0.18
N GLY A 490 40.98 18.06 -1.43
CA GLY A 490 40.23 17.05 -2.17
C GLY A 490 38.83 16.84 -1.58
N LEU A 491 38.46 15.58 -1.35
CA LEU A 491 37.28 15.18 -0.56
C LEU A 491 37.56 15.47 0.92
N THR A 492 37.10 16.61 1.40
CA THR A 492 37.39 17.13 2.74
C THR A 492 36.53 16.53 3.82
N ALA A 493 35.31 16.10 3.50
CA ALA A 493 34.45 15.42 4.44
C ALA A 493 33.48 14.45 3.76
N VAL A 494 33.16 13.35 4.46
CA VAL A 494 32.00 12.52 4.15
C VAL A 494 31.10 12.48 5.38
N VAL A 495 29.88 12.99 5.23
CA VAL A 495 28.83 12.90 6.24
C VAL A 495 27.88 11.77 5.87
N LEU A 496 27.63 10.89 6.82
CA LEU A 496 26.75 9.73 6.70
C LEU A 496 25.58 9.86 7.68
N ASP A 497 24.41 9.47 7.23
CA ASP A 497 23.18 9.34 8.02
C ASP A 497 22.35 8.20 7.42
N HIS A 498 21.33 7.73 8.12
CA HIS A 498 20.40 6.74 7.60
C HIS A 498 19.03 6.84 8.27
N ASP A 499 18.03 6.24 7.65
CA ASP A 499 16.71 6.04 8.21
C ASP A 499 16.17 4.68 7.74
N ALA A 500 14.88 4.42 7.99
CA ALA A 500 14.26 3.15 7.62
C ALA A 500 14.06 2.97 6.10
N SER A 501 14.33 3.98 5.28
CA SER A 501 14.24 3.92 3.81
C SER A 501 15.59 4.05 3.11
N TRP A 502 16.47 4.90 3.64
CA TRP A 502 17.63 5.43 2.92
C TRP A 502 18.93 5.34 3.73
N VAL A 503 20.03 5.20 2.98
CA VAL A 503 21.36 5.66 3.40
C VAL A 503 21.62 7.03 2.77
N HIS A 504 22.01 8.02 3.57
CA HIS A 504 22.34 9.36 3.10
C HIS A 504 23.85 9.61 3.16
N LEU A 505 24.43 10.08 2.06
CA LEU A 505 25.83 10.48 1.98
C LEU A 505 25.94 11.92 1.49
N THR A 506 26.73 12.75 2.17
CA THR A 506 27.16 14.05 1.66
C THR A 506 28.68 14.06 1.54
N LEU A 507 29.16 14.23 0.30
CA LEU A 507 30.58 14.28 -0.03
C LEU A 507 30.96 15.74 -0.28
N ALA A 508 31.80 16.32 0.59
CA ALA A 508 32.23 17.71 0.49
C ALA A 508 33.63 17.81 -0.10
N TYR A 509 33.79 18.65 -1.13
CA TYR A 509 35.03 18.86 -1.85
C TYR A 509 35.51 20.30 -1.70
N SER A 510 36.81 20.46 -1.48
CA SER A 510 37.50 21.76 -1.37
C SER A 510 37.60 22.55 -2.68
N GLN A 511 37.23 21.93 -3.80
CA GLN A 511 37.27 22.54 -5.13
C GLN A 511 35.97 22.24 -5.89
N PRO A 512 35.60 23.08 -6.88
CA PRO A 512 34.56 22.73 -7.84
C PRO A 512 34.83 21.39 -8.48
N LEU A 513 33.78 20.66 -8.86
CA LEU A 513 33.90 19.35 -9.48
C LEU A 513 33.77 19.46 -11.01
N ASP A 514 34.85 19.17 -11.73
CA ASP A 514 34.89 19.13 -13.21
C ASP A 514 35.12 17.71 -13.77
N ALA A 515 35.14 16.72 -12.88
CA ALA A 515 35.36 15.31 -13.21
C ALA A 515 34.38 14.42 -12.45
N PRO A 516 34.01 13.24 -13.01
CA PRO A 516 33.14 12.29 -12.34
C PRO A 516 33.69 11.80 -11.00
N VAL A 517 32.77 11.55 -10.06
CA VAL A 517 33.00 10.90 -8.77
C VAL A 517 32.42 9.49 -8.83
N THR A 518 33.22 8.50 -8.44
CA THR A 518 32.81 7.08 -8.40
C THR A 518 32.89 6.57 -6.98
N LEU A 519 31.79 5.97 -6.50
CA LEU A 519 31.68 5.26 -5.24
C LEU A 519 31.51 3.76 -5.54
N GLY A 520 32.33 2.93 -4.91
CA GLY A 520 32.17 1.49 -4.88
C GLY A 520 31.71 1.03 -3.51
N PHE A 521 30.68 0.19 -3.45
CA PHE A 521 30.13 -0.40 -2.23
C PHE A 521 30.41 -1.90 -2.22
N ASP A 522 31.13 -2.39 -1.21
CA ASP A 522 31.39 -3.80 -0.91
C ASP A 522 30.49 -4.22 0.26
N ILE A 523 29.53 -5.09 -0.04
CA ILE A 523 28.37 -5.42 0.80
C ILE A 523 28.44 -6.89 1.22
N VAL A 524 28.55 -7.80 0.24
CA VAL A 524 28.49 -9.24 0.43
C VAL A 524 29.91 -9.83 0.46
N PRO A 525 30.32 -10.53 1.54
CA PRO A 525 31.67 -11.05 1.64
C PRO A 525 32.05 -12.03 0.50
N GLY A 526 33.27 -11.88 -0.02
CA GLY A 526 33.97 -12.93 -0.78
C GLY A 526 34.00 -12.78 -2.31
N ALA A 527 33.20 -11.89 -2.91
CA ALA A 527 33.20 -11.63 -4.34
C ALA A 527 33.05 -10.12 -4.63
N GLY A 528 33.12 -9.73 -5.90
CA GLY A 528 32.88 -8.36 -6.35
C GLY A 528 33.62 -8.06 -7.65
N LEU A 529 33.41 -6.87 -8.19
CA LEU A 529 34.04 -6.39 -9.42
C LEU A 529 34.96 -5.20 -9.15
N GLY A 530 36.01 -5.06 -9.96
CA GLY A 530 36.90 -3.91 -9.88
C GLY A 530 36.25 -2.67 -10.50
N LEU A 531 36.60 -1.49 -9.98
CA LEU A 531 36.17 -0.21 -10.51
C LEU A 531 37.37 0.66 -10.88
N PRO A 532 37.37 1.32 -12.05
CA PRO A 532 38.45 2.23 -12.44
C PRO A 532 38.70 3.31 -11.39
N GLY A 533 39.97 3.54 -11.05
CA GLY A 533 40.35 4.55 -10.06
C GLY A 533 40.19 4.13 -8.59
N LEU A 534 39.50 3.01 -8.29
CA LEU A 534 39.30 2.50 -6.92
C LEU A 534 40.31 1.42 -6.50
N GLY A 535 41.37 1.23 -7.28
CA GLY A 535 42.46 0.29 -6.98
C GLY A 535 42.21 -1.13 -7.49
N ALA A 536 43.22 -1.71 -8.15
CA ALA A 536 43.07 -2.97 -8.90
C ALA A 536 42.74 -4.22 -8.05
N GLN A 537 42.96 -4.17 -6.73
CA GLN A 537 42.67 -5.28 -5.80
C GLN A 537 41.34 -5.14 -5.07
N GLN A 538 40.72 -3.95 -5.07
CA GLN A 538 39.42 -3.76 -4.43
C GLN A 538 38.31 -4.34 -5.29
N ARG A 539 37.25 -4.82 -4.64
CA ARG A 539 36.11 -5.50 -5.26
C ARG A 539 34.84 -4.93 -4.65
N PHE A 540 33.86 -4.64 -5.49
CA PHE A 540 32.61 -3.98 -5.10
C PHE A 540 31.41 -4.71 -5.69
N ASP A 541 30.29 -4.62 -5.01
CA ASP A 541 28.99 -5.17 -5.41
C ASP A 541 28.14 -4.13 -6.16
N VAL A 542 28.21 -2.86 -5.73
CA VAL A 542 27.44 -1.74 -6.30
C VAL A 542 28.39 -0.59 -6.65
N GLU A 543 28.20 0.00 -7.83
CA GLU A 543 28.81 1.25 -8.27
C GLU A 543 27.77 2.37 -8.20
N VAL A 544 28.16 3.56 -7.71
CA VAL A 544 27.48 4.82 -7.98
C VAL A 544 28.46 5.76 -8.66
N ARG A 545 28.13 6.24 -9.86
CA ARG A 545 28.96 7.19 -10.61
C ARG A 545 28.18 8.47 -10.85
N CYS A 546 28.64 9.56 -10.24
CA CYS A 546 28.09 10.90 -10.40
C CYS A 546 28.98 11.71 -11.35
N ASP A 547 28.41 12.24 -12.42
CA ASP A 547 29.05 13.16 -13.34
C ASP A 547 28.47 14.57 -13.12
N PRO A 548 29.16 15.42 -12.34
CA PRO A 548 28.65 16.75 -12.00
C PRO A 548 28.65 17.71 -13.18
N VAL A 549 29.48 17.48 -14.21
CA VAL A 549 29.53 18.30 -15.42
C VAL A 549 28.36 17.96 -16.34
N ALA A 550 28.10 16.66 -16.54
CA ALA A 550 26.94 16.21 -17.32
C ALA A 550 25.62 16.38 -16.54
N GLY A 551 25.68 16.56 -15.22
CA GLY A 551 24.49 16.62 -14.37
C GLY A 551 23.76 15.29 -14.28
N THR A 552 24.47 14.17 -14.41
CA THR A 552 23.91 12.81 -14.41
C THR A 552 24.53 11.97 -13.29
N ALA A 553 23.77 11.05 -12.71
CA ALA A 553 24.33 9.99 -11.89
C ALA A 553 23.68 8.65 -12.24
N ARG A 554 24.43 7.57 -12.07
CA ARG A 554 23.93 6.22 -12.30
C ARG A 554 24.42 5.27 -11.22
N THR A 555 23.63 4.22 -10.95
CA THR A 555 24.05 3.08 -10.15
C THR A 555 23.99 1.79 -10.96
N ARG A 556 25.03 0.98 -10.80
CA ARG A 556 25.13 -0.36 -11.37
C ARG A 556 25.38 -1.37 -10.26
N ILE A 557 24.91 -2.59 -10.46
CA ILE A 557 25.14 -3.73 -9.57
C ILE A 557 25.86 -4.83 -10.36
N ARG A 558 26.72 -5.62 -9.72
CA ARG A 558 27.31 -6.78 -10.40
C ARG A 558 26.23 -7.80 -10.75
N ALA A 559 26.38 -8.45 -11.90
CA ALA A 559 25.33 -9.26 -12.51
C ALA A 559 24.74 -10.35 -11.60
N GLU A 560 25.53 -10.96 -10.72
CA GLU A 560 25.05 -12.05 -9.85
C GLU A 560 24.28 -11.57 -8.62
N LEU A 561 24.27 -10.27 -8.32
CA LEU A 561 23.44 -9.67 -7.27
C LEU A 561 22.19 -8.96 -7.80
N ASP A 562 22.02 -8.91 -9.12
CA ASP A 562 20.90 -8.21 -9.73
C ASP A 562 19.55 -8.80 -9.27
N PRO A 563 18.70 -8.02 -8.58
CA PRO A 563 17.41 -8.50 -8.08
C PRO A 563 16.45 -8.98 -9.17
N LEU A 564 16.62 -8.57 -10.43
CA LEU A 564 15.82 -9.10 -11.55
C LEU A 564 15.87 -10.63 -11.67
N LEU A 565 16.94 -11.25 -11.14
CA LEU A 565 17.08 -12.70 -11.09
C LEU A 565 16.05 -13.39 -10.18
N LEU A 566 15.35 -12.64 -9.34
CA LEU A 566 14.32 -13.12 -8.41
C LEU A 566 12.89 -12.90 -8.91
N ASP A 567 12.70 -12.08 -9.97
CA ASP A 567 11.37 -11.63 -10.41
C ASP A 567 10.61 -12.70 -11.24
N GLY A 568 11.21 -13.90 -11.40
CA GLY A 568 10.62 -15.02 -12.14
C GLY A 568 10.72 -14.88 -13.66
N LEU A 569 11.60 -14.02 -14.17
CA LEU A 569 11.76 -13.79 -15.60
C LEU A 569 12.32 -15.04 -16.33
N PRO A 570 11.82 -15.33 -17.55
CA PRO A 570 12.41 -16.34 -18.43
C PRO A 570 13.87 -16.03 -18.77
N ASP A 571 14.62 -17.07 -19.12
CA ASP A 571 15.99 -16.91 -19.57
C ASP A 571 16.02 -16.09 -20.88
N GLY A 572 16.88 -15.07 -20.91
CA GLY A 572 16.96 -14.11 -22.03
C GLY A 572 16.11 -12.84 -21.85
N SER A 573 15.10 -12.84 -20.99
CA SER A 573 14.32 -11.64 -20.66
C SER A 573 15.00 -10.75 -19.62
N VAL A 574 15.97 -11.29 -18.88
CA VAL A 574 16.86 -10.51 -18.02
C VAL A 574 17.95 -9.86 -18.88
N PRO A 575 18.11 -8.53 -18.87
CA PRO A 575 19.15 -7.85 -19.66
C PRO A 575 20.55 -8.42 -19.41
N ALA A 576 21.33 -8.58 -20.47
CA ALA A 576 22.72 -9.02 -20.37
C ALA A 576 23.55 -7.97 -19.59
N PRO A 577 24.55 -8.41 -18.81
CA PRO A 577 25.50 -7.47 -18.21
C PRO A 577 26.36 -6.80 -19.27
N ASP A 578 26.85 -5.61 -18.92
CA ASP A 578 27.92 -4.93 -19.63
C ASP A 578 29.16 -5.86 -19.69
N PRO A 579 30.09 -5.69 -20.67
CA PRO A 579 31.29 -6.53 -20.79
C PRO A 579 32.19 -6.54 -19.56
N ASP A 580 32.07 -5.54 -18.69
CA ASP A 580 32.79 -5.42 -17.42
C ASP A 580 32.09 -6.14 -16.24
N GLY A 581 30.97 -6.82 -16.49
CA GLY A 581 30.20 -7.61 -15.53
C GLY A 581 29.12 -6.84 -14.76
N TRP A 582 29.00 -5.53 -14.99
CA TRP A 582 28.04 -4.66 -14.32
C TRP A 582 26.68 -4.64 -15.03
N ARG A 583 25.63 -4.32 -14.29
CA ARG A 583 24.28 -4.07 -14.82
C ARG A 583 23.72 -2.77 -14.29
N LEU A 584 23.08 -2.00 -15.15
CA LEU A 584 22.17 -0.95 -14.69
C LEU A 584 21.08 -1.59 -13.82
N GLN A 585 20.87 -1.04 -12.62
CA GLN A 585 19.81 -1.54 -11.74
C GLN A 585 18.43 -1.23 -12.35
N ARG A 586 17.53 -2.20 -12.34
CA ARG A 586 16.19 -2.09 -12.95
C ARG A 586 15.13 -2.75 -12.07
N MET A 587 13.87 -2.38 -12.30
CA MET A 587 12.71 -3.11 -11.77
C MET A 587 11.91 -3.70 -12.90
N THR A 588 11.37 -4.90 -12.69
CA THR A 588 10.36 -5.46 -13.59
C THR A 588 9.02 -4.78 -13.32
N LEU A 589 8.43 -4.16 -14.33
CA LEU A 589 7.08 -3.57 -14.30
C LEU A 589 6.04 -4.54 -14.85
N ASN A 590 6.43 -5.40 -15.79
CA ASN A 590 5.58 -6.46 -16.27
C ASN A 590 6.43 -7.63 -16.77
N ARG A 591 5.96 -8.85 -16.56
CA ARG A 591 6.61 -10.06 -17.08
C ARG A 591 6.33 -10.15 -18.59
N PRO A 592 7.18 -10.86 -19.36
CA PRO A 592 6.87 -11.11 -20.76
C PRO A 592 5.65 -12.02 -20.85
N PHE A 593 4.77 -11.74 -21.81
CA PHE A 593 3.61 -12.57 -22.09
C PHE A 593 3.75 -13.28 -23.43
N PRO A 594 3.48 -14.59 -23.49
CA PRO A 594 3.36 -15.27 -24.77
C PRO A 594 2.15 -14.75 -25.54
N ALA A 595 2.15 -14.93 -26.87
CA ALA A 595 0.96 -14.65 -27.67
C ALA A 595 -0.19 -15.56 -27.24
N ARG A 596 -1.40 -14.99 -27.08
CA ARG A 596 -2.60 -15.72 -26.65
C ARG A 596 -3.80 -15.26 -27.46
N GLY A 597 -4.48 -16.19 -28.14
CA GLY A 597 -5.62 -15.85 -29.00
C GLY A 597 -5.23 -14.83 -30.07
N ALA A 598 -5.86 -13.65 -30.04
CA ALA A 598 -5.54 -12.52 -30.90
C ALA A 598 -4.49 -11.56 -30.30
N ALA A 599 -4.17 -11.69 -29.01
CA ALA A 599 -3.21 -10.84 -28.33
C ALA A 599 -1.76 -11.23 -28.73
N PRO A 600 -0.93 -10.25 -29.18
CA PRO A 600 0.45 -10.52 -29.56
C PRO A 600 1.32 -10.84 -28.33
N ALA A 601 2.45 -11.52 -28.57
CA ALA A 601 3.48 -11.69 -27.55
C ALA A 601 4.05 -10.33 -27.12
N ARG A 602 4.47 -10.24 -25.85
CA ARG A 602 5.00 -9.02 -25.24
C ARG A 602 6.27 -9.31 -24.47
N GLU A 603 7.21 -8.38 -24.61
CA GLU A 603 8.45 -8.41 -23.87
C GLU A 603 8.24 -7.95 -22.43
N ALA A 604 9.23 -8.24 -21.57
CA ALA A 604 9.25 -7.71 -20.22
C ALA A 604 9.31 -6.18 -20.25
N GLU A 605 8.50 -5.52 -19.41
CA GLU A 605 8.56 -4.07 -19.22
C GLU A 605 9.47 -3.79 -18.01
N LEU A 606 10.47 -2.92 -18.18
CA LEU A 606 11.46 -2.62 -17.14
C LEU A 606 11.53 -1.11 -16.85
N LEU A 607 11.77 -0.76 -15.59
CA LEU A 607 12.06 0.61 -15.14
C LEU A 607 13.55 0.76 -14.80
N ASP A 608 14.21 1.72 -15.44
CA ASP A 608 15.64 2.02 -15.26
C ASP A 608 15.92 2.82 -13.98
N ILE A 609 15.66 2.23 -12.80
CA ILE A 609 15.92 2.87 -11.49
C ILE A 609 17.41 3.12 -11.21
N GLY A 610 18.30 2.53 -12.01
CA GLY A 610 19.73 2.78 -11.98
C GLY A 610 20.13 4.13 -12.54
N ASN A 611 19.27 4.82 -13.30
CA ASN A 611 19.49 6.20 -13.72
C ASN A 611 18.99 7.13 -12.62
N LEU A 612 19.91 7.63 -11.80
CA LEU A 612 19.58 8.40 -10.60
C LEU A 612 19.07 9.80 -10.97
N VAL A 613 17.91 10.17 -10.45
CA VAL A 613 17.25 11.45 -10.73
C VAL A 613 17.87 12.54 -9.87
N ARG A 614 18.25 13.64 -10.51
CA ARG A 614 18.87 14.80 -9.86
C ARG A 614 17.78 15.75 -9.36
N ALA A 615 17.85 16.12 -8.09
CA ALA A 615 17.06 17.21 -7.53
C ALA A 615 17.64 18.58 -7.90
N ASP A 616 16.76 19.58 -7.98
CA ASP A 616 17.14 20.98 -8.20
C ASP A 616 18.06 21.50 -7.08
N ASP A 617 17.81 21.08 -5.83
CA ASP A 617 18.64 21.37 -4.68
C ASP A 617 18.68 20.21 -3.66
N ALA A 618 19.56 20.32 -2.67
CA ALA A 618 19.70 19.29 -1.64
C ALA A 618 18.53 19.24 -0.64
N ALA A 619 17.76 20.34 -0.51
CA ALA A 619 16.61 20.39 0.39
C ALA A 619 15.45 19.56 -0.18
N ALA A 620 15.29 19.46 -1.50
CA ALA A 620 14.31 18.57 -2.12
C ALA A 620 14.51 17.09 -1.76
N LEU A 621 15.75 16.67 -1.46
CA LEU A 621 16.04 15.32 -0.98
C LEU A 621 15.57 15.05 0.47
N SER A 622 15.15 16.09 1.20
CA SER A 622 14.59 15.95 2.56
C SER A 622 13.14 15.44 2.58
N GLY A 623 12.48 15.34 1.41
CA GLY A 623 11.07 14.93 1.28
C GLY A 623 10.06 16.06 1.47
N THR A 624 10.51 17.25 1.91
CA THR A 624 9.62 18.40 2.18
C THR A 624 8.95 18.99 0.94
N THR A 625 9.51 18.77 -0.25
CA THR A 625 8.95 19.23 -1.54
C THR A 625 7.99 18.23 -2.18
N GLY A 626 7.85 17.03 -1.60
CA GLY A 626 7.11 15.92 -2.22
C GLY A 626 7.81 15.27 -3.42
N ASP A 627 9.09 15.60 -3.66
CA ASP A 627 9.90 14.89 -4.64
C ASP A 627 10.39 13.55 -4.08
N THR A 628 9.74 12.49 -4.51
CA THR A 628 10.03 11.09 -4.15
C THR A 628 10.99 10.42 -5.13
N LEU A 629 11.24 11.04 -6.30
CA LEU A 629 11.98 10.44 -7.41
C LEU A 629 13.46 10.78 -7.36
N SER A 630 13.81 11.99 -6.95
CA SER A 630 15.21 12.42 -6.87
C SER A 630 15.99 11.62 -5.84
N THR A 631 17.22 11.25 -6.16
CA THR A 631 18.11 10.49 -5.26
C THR A 631 19.44 11.18 -5.03
N TRP A 632 19.72 12.27 -5.75
CA TRP A 632 20.97 13.01 -5.59
C TRP A 632 20.85 14.48 -5.95
N ALA A 633 21.77 15.30 -5.44
CA ALA A 633 21.84 16.73 -5.72
C ALA A 633 23.29 17.21 -5.66
N ILE A 634 23.55 18.40 -6.24
CA ILE A 634 24.83 19.10 -6.08
C ILE A 634 24.55 20.46 -5.47
N THR A 635 25.23 20.76 -4.38
CA THR A 635 25.31 22.12 -3.83
C THR A 635 26.64 22.73 -4.26
N PRO A 636 26.67 23.76 -5.12
CA PRO A 636 27.89 24.46 -5.48
C PRO A 636 28.57 25.09 -4.25
N ALA A 637 29.86 25.41 -4.37
CA ALA A 637 30.60 26.11 -3.33
C ALA A 637 29.91 27.44 -2.95
N GLY A 638 29.54 27.57 -1.68
CA GLY A 638 29.02 28.79 -1.07
C GLY A 638 30.11 29.50 -0.24
N ASP A 639 29.69 30.13 0.86
CA ASP A 639 30.58 30.91 1.75
C ASP A 639 31.70 30.07 2.40
N ASP A 640 31.47 28.76 2.58
CA ASP A 640 32.48 27.83 3.11
C ASP A 640 33.45 27.28 2.05
N GLY A 641 33.25 27.65 0.78
CA GLY A 641 34.07 27.22 -0.34
C GLY A 641 33.92 25.74 -0.72
N LEU A 642 32.96 25.00 -0.16
CA LEU A 642 32.83 23.55 -0.38
C LEU A 642 31.73 23.21 -1.39
N THR A 643 32.10 22.50 -2.45
CA THR A 643 31.12 21.87 -3.35
C THR A 643 30.70 20.54 -2.76
N ARG A 644 29.39 20.23 -2.75
CA ARG A 644 28.85 19.03 -2.14
C ARG A 644 28.04 18.20 -3.13
N ILE A 645 28.28 16.89 -3.13
CA ILE A 645 27.35 15.90 -3.71
C ILE A 645 26.53 15.33 -2.56
N HIS A 646 25.21 15.37 -2.69
CA HIS A 646 24.26 14.74 -1.78
C HIS A 646 23.68 13.50 -2.46
N LEU A 647 23.64 12.38 -1.75
CA LEU A 647 23.06 11.12 -2.19
C LEU A 647 22.11 10.60 -1.11
N ARG A 648 20.95 10.09 -1.53
CA ARG A 648 20.10 9.20 -0.73
C ARG A 648 19.91 7.91 -1.52
N MET A 649 20.41 6.80 -0.99
CA MET A 649 20.37 5.48 -1.62
C MET A 649 19.34 4.60 -0.91
N PRO A 650 18.32 4.08 -1.60
CA PRO A 650 17.43 3.08 -1.03
C PRO A 650 18.23 1.86 -0.59
N TRP A 651 17.85 1.27 0.53
CA TRP A 651 18.45 -0.01 0.98
C TRP A 651 18.38 -1.09 -0.12
N GLY A 652 17.28 -1.14 -0.88
CA GLY A 652 17.12 -2.07 -2.00
C GLY A 652 18.11 -1.88 -3.17
N LEU A 653 18.62 -0.66 -3.39
CA LEU A 653 19.69 -0.40 -4.40
C LEU A 653 21.09 -0.79 -3.89
N LEU A 654 21.20 -1.13 -2.60
CA LEU A 654 22.41 -1.66 -1.96
C LEU A 654 22.27 -3.15 -1.65
N ALA A 655 21.37 -3.86 -2.34
CA ALA A 655 21.11 -5.29 -2.18
C ALA A 655 20.72 -5.70 -0.74
N LEU A 656 20.09 -4.81 0.04
CA LEU A 656 19.52 -5.15 1.34
C LEU A 656 18.08 -5.64 1.18
N GLY A 657 17.80 -6.81 1.75
CA GLY A 657 16.44 -7.37 1.83
C GLY A 657 15.75 -7.05 3.17
N ASP A 658 16.53 -6.83 4.23
CA ASP A 658 16.05 -6.32 5.51
C ASP A 658 17.16 -5.49 6.17
N PRO A 659 17.12 -4.15 6.06
CA PRO A 659 18.12 -3.30 6.70
C PRO A 659 17.98 -3.30 8.24
N SER A 660 16.81 -3.63 8.79
CA SER A 660 16.57 -3.64 10.24
C SER A 660 17.31 -4.77 10.96
N SER A 661 17.68 -5.83 10.23
CA SER A 661 18.51 -6.94 10.74
C SER A 661 19.88 -7.03 10.07
N LEU A 662 20.30 -6.03 9.29
CA LEU A 662 21.55 -6.04 8.52
C LEU A 662 21.64 -7.27 7.58
N THR A 663 20.56 -7.53 6.85
CA THR A 663 20.46 -8.69 5.96
C THR A 663 20.49 -8.26 4.49
N ALA A 664 21.58 -8.63 3.80
CA ALA A 664 21.67 -8.56 2.35
C ALA A 664 20.93 -9.73 1.69
N VAL A 665 20.48 -9.53 0.46
CA VAL A 665 19.86 -10.56 -0.38
C VAL A 665 20.76 -10.90 -1.55
N VAL A 666 21.02 -12.20 -1.73
CA VAL A 666 21.79 -12.74 -2.85
C VAL A 666 20.91 -13.68 -3.67
N PRO A 667 20.67 -13.40 -4.95
CA PRO A 667 20.02 -14.35 -5.85
C PRO A 667 20.89 -15.59 -6.07
N LYS A 668 20.37 -16.76 -5.74
CA LYS A 668 21.03 -18.05 -6.03
C LYS A 668 20.00 -19.03 -6.57
N ASN A 669 20.22 -19.51 -7.79
CA ASN A 669 19.28 -20.39 -8.49
C ASN A 669 17.84 -19.81 -8.54
N LYS A 670 17.72 -18.51 -8.83
CA LYS A 670 16.46 -17.75 -8.83
C LYS A 670 15.71 -17.71 -7.48
N LEU A 671 16.39 -18.05 -6.38
CA LEU A 671 15.85 -17.96 -5.03
C LEU A 671 16.64 -16.93 -4.21
N PRO A 672 15.97 -16.20 -3.30
CA PRO A 672 16.64 -15.27 -2.42
C PRO A 672 17.43 -16.02 -1.34
N GLN A 673 18.68 -15.63 -1.11
CA GLN A 673 19.47 -16.10 0.03
C GLN A 673 19.85 -14.94 0.93
N ALA A 674 19.57 -15.11 2.23
CA ALA A 674 19.94 -14.17 3.26
C ALA A 674 21.46 -14.22 3.50
N VAL A 675 22.11 -13.07 3.51
CA VAL A 675 23.49 -12.92 3.96
C VAL A 675 23.55 -11.86 5.05
N GLN A 676 23.98 -12.27 6.24
CA GLN A 676 24.23 -11.35 7.35
C GLN A 676 25.49 -10.53 7.06
N ILE A 677 25.40 -9.22 7.26
CA ILE A 677 26.53 -8.30 7.08
C ILE A 677 26.77 -7.48 8.35
N GLU A 678 28.00 -7.02 8.55
CA GLU A 678 28.35 -6.18 9.72
C GLU A 678 28.50 -4.69 9.36
N ARG A 679 28.69 -4.41 8.08
CA ARG A 679 28.94 -3.09 7.50
C ARG A 679 28.83 -3.15 5.98
N ILE A 680 28.80 -1.99 5.34
CA ILE A 680 29.10 -1.83 3.92
C ILE A 680 30.41 -1.05 3.82
N ALA A 681 31.43 -1.61 3.17
CA ALA A 681 32.67 -0.89 2.90
C ALA A 681 32.47 0.01 1.68
N VAL A 682 32.92 1.26 1.75
CA VAL A 682 32.79 2.22 0.65
C VAL A 682 34.16 2.75 0.29
N ALA A 683 34.44 2.84 -1.01
CA ALA A 683 35.60 3.55 -1.54
C ALA A 683 35.14 4.61 -2.54
N VAL A 684 35.77 5.79 -2.49
CA VAL A 684 35.47 6.95 -3.33
C VAL A 684 36.71 7.39 -4.08
N ALA A 685 36.57 7.61 -5.38
CA ALA A 685 37.61 8.17 -6.25
C ALA A 685 37.02 9.17 -7.24
N GLY A 686 37.89 10.00 -7.81
CA GLY A 686 37.51 11.05 -8.76
C GLY A 686 37.07 12.34 -8.06
N GLY A 687 36.55 13.27 -8.88
CA GLY A 687 36.17 14.63 -8.47
C GLY A 687 37.34 15.44 -7.92
N ASN A 688 38.14 16.07 -8.79
CA ASN A 688 39.29 16.94 -8.45
C ASN A 688 40.18 16.52 -7.28
N ALA A 689 40.15 15.23 -6.92
CA ALA A 689 40.89 14.71 -5.80
C ALA A 689 42.38 14.72 -6.18
N THR A 690 43.15 15.56 -5.48
CA THR A 690 44.60 15.63 -5.60
C THR A 690 45.30 14.35 -5.11
N ALA A 691 44.57 13.48 -4.42
CA ALA A 691 45.07 12.20 -3.93
C ALA A 691 45.00 11.11 -5.02
N THR A 692 46.13 10.44 -5.26
CA THR A 692 46.22 9.23 -6.10
C THR A 692 45.56 7.99 -5.48
N THR A 693 45.11 8.09 -4.23
CA THR A 693 44.57 6.97 -3.43
C THR A 693 43.08 7.20 -3.16
N PRO A 694 42.21 6.20 -3.37
CA PRO A 694 40.81 6.26 -2.99
C PRO A 694 40.61 6.56 -1.50
N VAL A 695 39.59 7.33 -1.17
CA VAL A 695 39.12 7.51 0.21
C VAL A 695 38.22 6.33 0.55
N ALA A 696 38.49 5.65 1.67
CA ALA A 696 37.70 4.51 2.12
C ALA A 696 37.10 4.73 3.51
N PHE A 697 35.86 4.28 3.72
CA PHE A 697 35.15 4.35 4.99
C PHE A 697 34.09 3.23 5.09
N ASP A 698 33.50 3.07 6.28
CA ASP A 698 32.44 2.09 6.52
C ASP A 698 31.08 2.77 6.74
N ILE A 699 30.03 2.20 6.16
CA ILE A 699 28.65 2.41 6.59
C ILE A 699 28.32 1.32 7.61
N ARG A 700 28.11 1.74 8.86
CA ARG A 700 27.67 0.89 9.98
C ARG A 700 26.38 1.42 10.57
N TRP A 701 25.45 0.57 10.96
CA TRP A 701 24.26 1.01 11.67
C TRP A 701 23.84 -0.06 12.66
N GLU A 702 23.04 0.35 13.63
CA GLU A 702 22.43 -0.57 14.58
C GLU A 702 21.13 -1.08 13.96
N GLY A 703 20.91 -2.39 14.01
CA GLY A 703 19.63 -2.98 13.66
C GLY A 703 18.52 -2.48 14.58
N TRP A 704 17.28 -2.56 14.13
CA TRP A 704 16.12 -2.10 14.88
C TRP A 704 15.00 -3.14 14.89
N ASN A 705 14.17 -3.07 15.93
CA ASN A 705 12.97 -3.90 16.09
C ASN A 705 11.71 -3.05 16.31
N LYS A 706 11.82 -1.74 16.09
CA LYS A 706 10.71 -0.78 16.16
C LYS A 706 10.88 0.26 15.07
N ALA A 707 9.83 0.51 14.30
CA ALA A 707 9.78 1.62 13.36
C ALA A 707 9.68 2.95 14.11
N VAL A 708 10.48 3.93 13.70
CA VAL A 708 10.40 5.32 14.17
C VAL A 708 10.05 6.20 12.99
N TYR A 709 8.93 6.91 13.09
CA TYR A 709 8.36 7.68 11.99
C TYR A 709 7.73 8.98 12.49
N THR A 710 7.47 9.87 11.54
CA THR A 710 6.71 11.11 11.71
C THR A 710 5.61 11.17 10.66
N GLU A 711 4.49 11.79 11.00
CA GLU A 711 3.38 11.94 10.07
C GLU A 711 3.36 13.31 9.40
N ARG A 712 3.05 13.33 8.11
CA ARG A 712 2.95 14.56 7.31
C ARG A 712 1.87 14.43 6.26
N ILE A 713 1.07 15.48 6.06
CA ILE A 713 0.19 15.55 4.89
C ILE A 713 1.06 15.71 3.64
N LYS A 714 0.85 14.83 2.65
CA LYS A 714 1.64 14.84 1.42
C LYS A 714 1.53 16.16 0.67
N THR A 715 2.61 16.55 0.01
CA THR A 715 2.61 17.68 -0.91
C THR A 715 1.64 17.39 -2.06
N GLY A 716 0.82 18.37 -2.41
CA GLY A 716 -0.24 18.22 -3.40
C GLY A 716 -1.54 17.64 -2.87
N ALA A 717 -1.63 17.24 -1.58
CA ALA A 717 -2.88 16.77 -0.99
C ALA A 717 -4.03 17.80 -1.08
N GLN A 718 -3.70 19.10 -1.11
CA GLN A 718 -4.70 20.15 -1.34
C GLN A 718 -5.44 19.96 -2.67
N THR A 719 -4.75 19.55 -3.74
CA THR A 719 -5.37 19.29 -5.06
C THR A 719 -6.45 18.21 -4.97
N PHE A 720 -6.21 17.18 -4.15
CA PHE A 720 -7.18 16.13 -3.89
C PHE A 720 -8.31 16.60 -2.96
N ALA A 721 -7.99 17.33 -1.90
CA ALA A 721 -8.98 17.94 -1.00
C ALA A 721 -9.94 18.88 -1.75
N ASP A 722 -9.44 19.66 -2.70
CA ASP A 722 -10.25 20.51 -3.56
C ASP A 722 -11.18 19.68 -4.46
N ALA A 723 -10.72 18.52 -4.95
CA ALA A 723 -11.56 17.58 -5.70
C ALA A 723 -12.65 16.94 -4.83
N LEU A 724 -12.35 16.57 -3.58
CA LEU A 724 -13.34 16.11 -2.61
C LEU A 724 -14.43 17.18 -2.42
N ALA A 725 -14.05 18.42 -2.17
CA ALA A 725 -14.98 19.54 -1.99
C ALA A 725 -15.84 19.80 -3.23
N GLN A 726 -15.24 19.79 -4.42
CA GLN A 726 -15.94 20.00 -5.70
C GLN A 726 -16.95 18.88 -5.98
N THR A 727 -16.57 17.63 -5.72
CA THR A 727 -17.41 16.46 -5.99
C THR A 727 -18.48 16.25 -4.93
N SER A 728 -18.29 16.79 -3.72
CA SER A 728 -19.26 16.80 -2.60
C SER A 728 -20.30 17.92 -2.65
N MET A 729 -20.32 18.80 -3.64
CA MET A 729 -21.38 19.82 -3.71
C MET A 729 -22.75 19.15 -3.96
N LEU A 730 -23.71 19.42 -3.07
CA LEU A 730 -25.12 19.04 -3.24
C LEU A 730 -25.70 19.80 -4.44
N GLY A 731 -26.32 19.06 -5.36
CA GLY A 731 -26.95 19.58 -6.57
C GLY A 731 -28.34 20.12 -6.36
#